data_AF-A0A5N5QJ21-F1
#
_entry.id   AF-A0A5N5QJ21-F1
#
_cell.length_a   1.000
_cell.length_b   1.000
_cell.length_c   1.000
_cell.angle_alpha   90.00
_cell.angle_beta   90.00
_cell.angle_gamma   90.00
#
_symmetry.space_group_name_H-M   'P 1'
#
loop_
_entity.id
_entity.type
_entity.pdbx_description
1 polymer ?
#
loop_
_entity_poly.entity_id
_entity_poly.type
_entity_poly.pdbx_seq_one_letter_code
_entity_poly.pdbx_strand_id
1 'polypeptide(L)'
;MCHPYSDSHRRSSAAPSPQALGVSDFHGYLQSGFAEFEPPQPDAMIARRAAIQARIARIDRDAGTVPLIDSFGRKHDYLRISLTERCNLRCRYCMPEEGVPLSPSGNILTNNEVVRLARVFVQHGVNKIRLTGGEPTLRQGLPELIQDLRGLGVKQIGMTSNGIALWRKLPELVQSGLTHLNLSLDTLDPAKFERVTLRRGHDKVLKSLHTALSLYRSPGYAGPHLESVKLNTVLIRHVNDSEIARFLALTRVNPLSVRFIEFMPFAGNQWNADSVVTASELLQRARELVRGGWFEDHPVRDQGEEEEEVVALPREPTDTARTYRIRGFVGTFGFISSMSDDFCKGCNRLRITADGNLKPCLFDQQETPLRELLRSSSPHAEQDLVAAIRRAVDGKFAKHGVPGSTFSSPEDEHDQGTVRDAGAKIGERLARPMILIGESFKLWRNSVVRKLTHREFPLLHVRWNHSSPRSDLTHIDPRTGRARMVDVSSKRVTLRTAIAVGRIIIPKHAYNLITLPPNSDPTPTLRRGKPGKGDVLATAQIAGIMAAKRTSDLIPLCHPLLLDSVNVVLEPEENQGVYSVSVRATVRVRSRTGVEMEALTAAGVALLTVWDMLKAVAGQEMTIEGVYVARKEGGASGLFERSSVRVGNKDGSEAKGSLRQLSSYVGTGVGIGVGIGVVAILSVLSVVYITAERDQTCGNNMLTSGIGVIMLRLSCSGLRKPASGI
;
A
#
# COMPACT_ATOMS: atom_id res chain seq x y z
N MET A 1 -21.41 13.85 -73.06
CA MET A 1 -22.65 13.37 -72.42
C MET A 1 -22.96 14.34 -71.28
N CYS A 2 -23.50 15.55 -71.49
CA CYS A 2 -24.64 16.05 -72.30
C CYS A 2 -25.94 16.16 -71.46
N HIS A 3 -26.70 17.23 -71.69
CA HIS A 3 -27.71 17.86 -70.81
C HIS A 3 -29.01 17.05 -70.55
N PRO A 4 -29.84 17.47 -69.55
CA PRO A 4 -31.12 16.85 -69.19
C PRO A 4 -32.32 17.37 -70.00
N TYR A 5 -33.45 16.65 -69.88
CA TYR A 5 -34.81 16.90 -70.40
C TYR A 5 -35.81 16.30 -69.37
N SER A 6 -37.09 16.71 -69.24
CA SER A 6 -37.84 17.92 -69.63
C SER A 6 -39.25 17.92 -68.96
N ASP A 7 -40.01 19.02 -69.06
CA ASP A 7 -41.37 19.19 -68.52
C ASP A 7 -42.48 18.30 -69.13
N SER A 8 -43.55 18.06 -68.34
CA SER A 8 -44.99 18.28 -68.65
C SER A 8 -45.89 17.63 -67.58
N HIS A 9 -47.11 18.09 -67.22
CA HIS A 9 -47.96 19.20 -67.69
C HIS A 9 -48.74 19.84 -66.50
N ARG A 10 -49.33 21.04 -66.69
CA ARG A 10 -50.21 21.73 -65.73
C ARG A 10 -51.71 21.45 -65.99
N ARG A 11 -52.52 21.42 -64.92
CA ARG A 11 -53.85 22.08 -64.71
C ARG A 11 -54.39 21.64 -63.32
N SER A 12 -54.76 22.43 -62.32
CA SER A 12 -55.30 23.80 -62.14
C SER A 12 -56.81 23.90 -61.86
N SER A 13 -57.22 23.53 -60.64
CA SER A 13 -58.43 23.98 -59.93
C SER A 13 -58.23 23.72 -58.42
N ALA A 14 -58.13 24.76 -57.60
CA ALA A 14 -59.22 25.50 -56.94
C ALA A 14 -59.62 24.87 -55.59
N ALA A 15 -59.25 25.52 -54.50
CA ALA A 15 -59.63 25.15 -53.13
C ALA A 15 -60.97 25.79 -52.72
N PRO A 16 -61.64 25.21 -51.73
CA PRO A 16 -62.27 26.06 -50.72
C PRO A 16 -62.01 25.59 -49.27
N SER A 17 -62.00 26.56 -48.36
CA SER A 17 -62.20 26.43 -46.92
C SER A 17 -62.71 27.79 -46.39
N PRO A 18 -63.09 27.94 -45.12
CA PRO A 18 -63.46 26.93 -44.12
C PRO A 18 -64.90 27.15 -43.59
N GLN A 19 -65.46 26.18 -42.85
CA GLN A 19 -66.50 26.44 -41.84
C GLN A 19 -66.23 25.59 -40.59
N ALA A 20 -66.58 26.11 -39.42
CA ALA A 20 -66.29 25.53 -38.12
C ALA A 20 -67.53 25.50 -37.23
N LEU A 21 -67.72 24.38 -36.52
CA LEU A 21 -68.66 24.10 -35.43
C LEU A 21 -68.20 22.74 -34.84
N GLY A 22 -68.22 22.46 -33.53
CA GLY A 22 -68.46 23.27 -32.33
C GLY A 22 -67.96 22.47 -31.09
N VAL A 23 -67.88 23.08 -29.90
CA VAL A 23 -67.33 22.42 -28.69
C VAL A 23 -68.36 22.33 -27.57
N SER A 24 -68.98 21.16 -27.42
CA SER A 24 -69.85 20.70 -26.33
C SER A 24 -70.11 19.19 -26.59
N ASP A 25 -69.78 18.20 -25.77
CA ASP A 25 -69.90 18.14 -24.30
C ASP A 25 -68.94 17.08 -23.67
N PHE A 26 -68.94 17.04 -22.33
CA PHE A 26 -68.11 16.16 -21.51
C PHE A 26 -68.89 14.95 -20.95
N HIS A 27 -68.15 13.93 -20.49
CA HIS A 27 -68.60 12.71 -19.79
C HIS A 27 -69.38 11.64 -20.58
N GLY A 28 -68.81 10.43 -20.58
CA GLY A 28 -69.57 9.18 -20.67
C GLY A 28 -69.57 8.47 -22.03
N TYR A 29 -68.47 7.77 -22.36
CA TYR A 29 -68.48 6.30 -22.48
C TYR A 29 -67.06 5.76 -22.73
N LEU A 30 -66.39 5.35 -21.65
CA LEU A 30 -65.22 4.49 -21.72
C LEU A 30 -65.68 3.04 -21.99
N GLN A 31 -65.18 2.39 -23.04
CA GLN A 31 -64.68 0.99 -23.07
C GLN A 31 -64.56 0.43 -24.50
N SER A 32 -63.32 0.37 -25.01
CA SER A 32 -62.73 -0.74 -25.79
C SER A 32 -61.49 -0.25 -26.57
N GLY A 33 -60.53 -1.14 -26.88
CA GLY A 33 -59.58 -0.91 -27.98
C GLY A 33 -58.14 -0.51 -27.65
N PHE A 34 -57.69 -0.49 -26.39
CA PHE A 34 -56.26 -0.51 -26.09
C PHE A 34 -55.79 -1.95 -25.88
N ALA A 35 -55.03 -2.49 -26.84
CA ALA A 35 -54.34 -3.76 -26.67
C ALA A 35 -53.07 -3.54 -25.83
N GLU A 36 -53.01 -4.12 -24.63
CA GLU A 36 -51.84 -4.02 -23.77
C GLU A 36 -50.65 -4.77 -24.38
N PHE A 37 -49.50 -4.10 -24.47
CA PHE A 37 -48.27 -4.70 -24.97
C PHE A 37 -47.58 -5.45 -23.83
N GLU A 38 -47.98 -6.70 -23.58
CA GLU A 38 -47.39 -7.52 -22.51
C GLU A 38 -45.85 -7.58 -22.64
N PRO A 39 -45.09 -7.26 -21.56
CA PRO A 39 -43.66 -7.48 -21.56
C PRO A 39 -43.36 -9.00 -21.60
N PRO A 40 -42.35 -9.44 -22.35
CA PRO A 40 -42.08 -10.87 -22.53
C PRO A 40 -41.76 -11.54 -21.20
N GLN A 41 -42.46 -12.63 -20.89
CA GLN A 41 -42.42 -13.27 -19.57
C GLN A 41 -41.00 -13.70 -19.16
N PRO A 42 -40.65 -13.66 -17.86
CA PRO A 42 -39.27 -13.82 -17.38
C PRO A 42 -38.58 -15.09 -17.87
N ASP A 43 -39.30 -16.22 -17.89
CA ASP A 43 -38.76 -17.52 -18.26
C ASP A 43 -38.36 -17.60 -19.73
N ALA A 44 -39.08 -16.91 -20.62
CA ALA A 44 -38.70 -16.79 -22.02
C ALA A 44 -37.38 -16.00 -22.18
N MET A 45 -37.13 -14.99 -21.34
CA MET A 45 -35.86 -14.26 -21.35
C MET A 45 -34.71 -15.08 -20.74
N ILE A 46 -34.99 -15.90 -19.71
CA ILE A 46 -34.02 -16.84 -19.11
C ILE A 46 -33.65 -17.93 -20.13
N ALA A 47 -34.63 -18.59 -20.74
CA ALA A 47 -34.41 -19.62 -21.77
C ALA A 47 -33.66 -19.06 -22.98
N ARG A 48 -33.99 -17.84 -23.44
CA ARG A 48 -33.29 -17.16 -24.54
C ARG A 48 -31.84 -16.81 -24.17
N ARG A 49 -31.57 -16.41 -22.92
CA ARG A 49 -30.18 -16.24 -22.41
C ARG A 49 -29.41 -17.56 -22.38
N ALA A 50 -30.01 -18.64 -21.87
CA ALA A 50 -29.39 -19.96 -21.84
C ALA A 50 -29.08 -20.49 -23.25
N ALA A 51 -30.01 -20.32 -24.21
CA ALA A 51 -29.80 -20.70 -25.61
C ALA A 51 -28.68 -19.88 -26.28
N ILE A 52 -28.58 -18.57 -25.99
CA ILE A 52 -27.49 -17.72 -26.48
C ILE A 52 -26.15 -18.16 -25.86
N GLN A 53 -26.09 -18.42 -24.55
CA GLN A 53 -24.89 -18.93 -23.88
C GLN A 53 -24.45 -20.29 -24.44
N ALA A 54 -25.38 -21.22 -24.66
CA ALA A 54 -25.09 -22.53 -25.24
C ALA A 54 -24.59 -22.43 -26.70
N ARG A 55 -25.09 -21.46 -27.47
CA ARG A 55 -24.66 -21.18 -28.85
C ARG A 55 -23.29 -20.52 -28.92
N ILE A 56 -23.00 -19.55 -28.04
CA ILE A 56 -21.66 -18.97 -27.86
C ILE A 56 -20.67 -20.08 -27.48
N ALA A 57 -20.99 -20.86 -26.44
CA ALA A 57 -20.15 -21.98 -26.01
C ALA A 57 -19.97 -23.07 -27.09
N ARG A 58 -20.81 -23.13 -28.14
CA ARG A 58 -20.59 -24.01 -29.30
C ARG A 58 -19.56 -23.40 -30.25
N ILE A 59 -19.75 -22.14 -30.65
CA ILE A 59 -18.80 -21.37 -31.48
C ILE A 59 -17.40 -21.34 -30.83
N ASP A 60 -17.32 -21.16 -29.51
CA ASP A 60 -16.07 -21.18 -28.72
C ASP A 60 -15.34 -22.55 -28.72
N ARG A 61 -16.05 -23.66 -28.99
CA ARG A 61 -15.47 -25.01 -29.10
C ARG A 61 -15.06 -25.34 -30.53
N ASP A 62 -15.82 -24.84 -31.51
CA ASP A 62 -15.59 -25.10 -32.93
C ASP A 62 -14.42 -24.23 -33.47
N ALA A 63 -14.13 -23.10 -32.83
CA ALA A 63 -12.93 -22.30 -33.07
C ALA A 63 -11.67 -22.94 -32.43
N GLY A 64 -10.83 -23.59 -33.24
CA GLY A 64 -9.62 -24.30 -32.79
C GLY A 64 -8.73 -23.50 -31.83
N THR A 65 -8.64 -23.95 -30.58
CA THR A 65 -8.09 -23.18 -29.46
C THR A 65 -6.56 -23.11 -29.46
N VAL A 66 -6.00 -22.14 -30.21
CA VAL A 66 -4.56 -21.85 -30.20
C VAL A 66 -4.12 -21.49 -28.76
N PRO A 67 -3.26 -22.28 -28.09
CA PRO A 67 -2.90 -22.03 -26.70
C PRO A 67 -2.06 -20.76 -26.52
N LEU A 68 -1.94 -20.28 -25.28
CA LEU A 68 -0.90 -19.32 -24.91
C LEU A 68 0.45 -20.05 -24.80
N ILE A 69 1.36 -19.75 -25.73
CA ILE A 69 2.74 -20.24 -25.81
C ILE A 69 3.61 -19.02 -26.08
N ASP A 70 4.74 -18.88 -25.38
CA ASP A 70 5.67 -17.77 -25.61
C ASP A 70 6.77 -18.09 -26.63
N SER A 71 7.60 -17.08 -26.91
CA SER A 71 8.78 -17.15 -27.79
C SER A 71 9.85 -18.18 -27.38
N PHE A 72 9.70 -18.84 -26.23
CA PHE A 72 10.57 -19.92 -25.73
C PHE A 72 9.85 -21.28 -25.70
N GLY A 73 8.70 -21.40 -26.37
CA GLY A 73 7.91 -22.64 -26.45
C GLY A 73 7.17 -23.00 -25.15
N ARG A 74 7.17 -22.13 -24.13
CA ARG A 74 6.57 -22.45 -22.83
C ARG A 74 5.06 -22.24 -22.90
N LYS A 75 4.29 -23.32 -22.81
CA LYS A 75 2.82 -23.25 -22.67
C LYS A 75 2.42 -22.62 -21.33
N HIS A 76 1.44 -21.73 -21.33
CA HIS A 76 0.99 -21.02 -20.13
C HIS A 76 -0.41 -21.45 -19.70
N ASP A 77 -0.47 -22.55 -18.96
CA ASP A 77 -1.73 -23.14 -18.49
C ASP A 77 -2.15 -22.70 -17.06
N TYR A 78 -1.38 -21.80 -16.43
CA TYR A 78 -1.55 -21.38 -15.04
C TYR A 78 -1.67 -19.85 -14.89
N LEU A 79 -2.89 -19.38 -14.59
CA LEU A 79 -3.21 -17.99 -14.28
C LEU A 79 -3.24 -17.72 -12.77
N ARG A 80 -2.70 -16.56 -12.34
CA ARG A 80 -2.85 -16.02 -10.99
C ARG A 80 -3.68 -14.73 -11.04
N ILE A 81 -4.72 -14.60 -10.21
CA ILE A 81 -5.60 -13.44 -10.21
C ILE A 81 -5.58 -12.77 -8.83
N SER A 82 -5.15 -11.51 -8.79
CA SER A 82 -5.18 -10.67 -7.59
C SER A 82 -6.58 -10.07 -7.43
N LEU A 83 -7.35 -10.47 -6.42
CA LEU A 83 -8.77 -10.07 -6.26
C LEU A 83 -8.97 -8.74 -5.52
N THR A 84 -7.95 -8.30 -4.78
CA THR A 84 -7.94 -7.06 -4.02
C THR A 84 -6.50 -6.66 -3.73
N GLU A 85 -6.30 -5.40 -3.37
CA GLU A 85 -5.03 -4.83 -2.89
C GLU A 85 -4.95 -4.84 -1.36
N ARG A 86 -6.12 -4.87 -0.70
CA ARG A 86 -6.23 -4.78 0.76
C ARG A 86 -5.62 -6.01 1.43
N CYS A 87 -4.87 -5.78 2.50
CA CYS A 87 -4.37 -6.82 3.39
C CYS A 87 -4.64 -6.43 4.85
N ASN A 88 -5.00 -7.42 5.66
CA ASN A 88 -5.17 -7.31 7.12
C ASN A 88 -3.85 -7.52 7.91
N LEU A 89 -2.75 -7.83 7.22
CA LEU A 89 -1.38 -7.85 7.74
C LEU A 89 -0.53 -6.69 7.19
N ARG A 90 0.63 -6.45 7.81
CA ARG A 90 1.70 -5.54 7.36
C ARG A 90 3.05 -6.25 7.48
N CYS A 91 3.23 -7.32 6.70
CA CYS A 91 4.46 -8.13 6.76
C CYS A 91 5.66 -7.33 6.24
N ARG A 92 6.68 -7.14 7.09
CA ARG A 92 7.85 -6.28 6.81
C ARG A 92 8.53 -6.55 5.46
N TYR A 93 8.57 -7.82 5.04
CA TYR A 93 9.19 -8.25 3.78
C TYR A 93 8.33 -7.99 2.51
N CYS A 94 7.07 -7.56 2.67
CA CYS A 94 6.05 -7.51 1.61
C CYS A 94 5.30 -6.18 1.51
N MET A 95 5.07 -5.48 2.63
CA MET A 95 4.33 -4.22 2.69
C MET A 95 4.95 -3.34 3.79
N PRO A 96 5.20 -2.04 3.53
CA PRO A 96 5.72 -1.13 4.54
C PRO A 96 4.73 -0.95 5.70
N GLU A 97 5.20 -0.46 6.84
CA GLU A 97 4.43 -0.40 8.10
C GLU A 97 3.23 0.55 8.01
N GLU A 98 3.43 1.70 7.34
CA GLU A 98 2.41 2.65 6.92
C GLU A 98 1.37 2.07 5.94
N GLY A 99 1.70 0.96 5.26
CA GLY A 99 0.91 0.36 4.19
C GLY A 99 1.14 1.00 2.82
N VAL A 100 0.52 0.42 1.79
CA VAL A 100 0.53 0.98 0.41
C VAL A 100 -0.70 1.86 0.17
N PRO A 101 -0.58 2.90 -0.68
CA PRO A 101 -1.74 3.52 -1.31
C PRO A 101 -2.61 2.47 -2.01
N LEU A 102 -3.93 2.64 -1.95
CA LEU A 102 -4.89 1.74 -2.58
C LEU A 102 -5.54 2.44 -3.78
N SER A 103 -5.76 1.69 -4.85
CA SER A 103 -6.53 2.13 -6.01
C SER A 103 -7.96 2.55 -5.62
N PRO A 104 -8.53 3.56 -6.30
CA PRO A 104 -9.95 3.85 -6.23
C PRO A 104 -10.80 2.60 -6.52
N SER A 105 -11.95 2.47 -5.85
CA SER A 105 -12.80 1.28 -5.96
C SER A 105 -13.23 0.94 -7.39
N GLY A 106 -13.49 1.96 -8.22
CA GLY A 106 -13.84 1.79 -9.63
C GLY A 106 -12.72 1.25 -10.52
N ASN A 107 -11.45 1.33 -10.09
CA ASN A 107 -10.31 0.81 -10.84
C ASN A 107 -10.13 -0.71 -10.64
N ILE A 108 -10.62 -1.27 -9.54
CA ILE A 108 -10.54 -2.69 -9.23
C ILE A 108 -11.54 -3.48 -10.08
N LEU A 109 -11.15 -4.66 -10.57
CA LEU A 109 -12.05 -5.55 -11.32
C LEU A 109 -13.20 -6.04 -10.42
N THR A 110 -14.43 -6.02 -10.95
CA THR A 110 -15.62 -6.68 -10.40
C THR A 110 -15.53 -8.20 -10.55
N ASN A 111 -16.42 -8.96 -9.87
CA ASN A 111 -16.43 -10.43 -9.98
C ASN A 111 -16.76 -10.85 -11.43
N ASN A 112 -17.74 -10.21 -12.05
CA ASN A 112 -18.14 -10.46 -13.45
C ASN A 112 -16.98 -10.20 -14.43
N GLU A 113 -16.19 -9.15 -14.22
CA GLU A 113 -14.98 -8.87 -15.01
C GLU A 113 -13.90 -9.94 -14.81
N VAL A 114 -13.68 -10.40 -13.58
CA VAL A 114 -12.74 -11.50 -13.30
C VAL A 114 -13.18 -12.79 -14.00
N VAL A 115 -14.47 -13.12 -13.98
CA VAL A 115 -15.02 -14.31 -14.66
C VAL A 115 -14.93 -14.18 -16.18
N ARG A 116 -15.27 -13.02 -16.77
CA ARG A 116 -15.13 -12.77 -18.22
C ARG A 116 -13.66 -12.88 -18.66
N LEU A 117 -12.74 -12.25 -17.94
CA LEU A 117 -11.32 -12.31 -18.24
C LEU A 117 -10.77 -13.74 -18.08
N ALA A 118 -11.16 -14.45 -17.02
CA ALA A 118 -10.77 -15.84 -16.81
C ALA A 118 -11.26 -16.75 -17.95
N ARG A 119 -12.47 -16.55 -18.48
CA ARG A 119 -12.99 -17.30 -19.64
C ARG A 119 -12.05 -17.22 -20.84
N VAL A 120 -11.58 -16.02 -21.20
CA VAL A 120 -10.65 -15.81 -22.32
C VAL A 120 -9.34 -16.57 -22.12
N PHE A 121 -8.80 -16.58 -20.90
CA PHE A 121 -7.62 -17.39 -20.57
C PHE A 121 -7.88 -18.90 -20.65
N VAL A 122 -9.06 -19.37 -20.23
CA VAL A 122 -9.44 -20.79 -20.26
C VAL A 122 -9.66 -21.27 -21.70
N GLN A 123 -10.33 -20.47 -22.55
CA GLN A 123 -10.45 -20.71 -24.00
C GLN A 123 -9.07 -20.85 -24.67
N HIS A 124 -8.05 -20.11 -24.20
CA HIS A 124 -6.65 -20.26 -24.67
C HIS A 124 -5.78 -21.22 -23.83
N GLY A 125 -6.41 -22.16 -23.11
CA GLY A 125 -5.75 -23.34 -22.55
C GLY A 125 -5.31 -23.26 -21.09
N VAL A 126 -5.69 -22.21 -20.36
CA VAL A 126 -5.50 -22.17 -18.89
C VAL A 126 -6.42 -23.19 -18.22
N ASN A 127 -5.82 -24.09 -17.43
CA ASN A 127 -6.55 -25.11 -16.66
C ASN A 127 -6.36 -24.96 -15.13
N LYS A 128 -5.47 -24.06 -14.70
CA LYS A 128 -5.13 -23.78 -13.30
C LYS A 128 -5.34 -22.30 -12.98
N ILE A 129 -6.15 -22.00 -11.97
CA ILE A 129 -6.33 -20.64 -11.44
C ILE A 129 -5.89 -20.59 -9.97
N ARG A 130 -5.12 -19.55 -9.60
CA ARG A 130 -4.77 -19.24 -8.20
C ARG A 130 -5.26 -17.84 -7.84
N LEU A 131 -6.19 -17.78 -6.88
CA LEU A 131 -6.72 -16.56 -6.30
C LEU A 131 -5.75 -16.01 -5.25
N THR A 132 -5.42 -14.73 -5.36
CA THR A 132 -4.51 -14.00 -4.46
C THR A 132 -5.04 -12.59 -4.21
N GLY A 133 -4.26 -11.73 -3.57
CA GLY A 133 -4.57 -10.30 -3.43
C GLY A 133 -3.42 -9.59 -2.73
N GLY A 134 -3.76 -8.61 -1.89
CA GLY A 134 -3.20 -8.56 -0.54
C GLY A 134 -3.64 -9.80 0.23
N GLU A 135 -4.89 -9.80 0.73
CA GLU A 135 -5.54 -10.98 1.33
C GLU A 135 -6.90 -11.26 0.64
N PRO A 136 -7.06 -12.37 -0.10
CA PRO A 136 -8.29 -12.63 -0.87
C PRO A 136 -9.54 -12.82 -0.01
N THR A 137 -9.43 -13.28 1.25
CA THR A 137 -10.61 -13.45 2.12
C THR A 137 -11.32 -12.14 2.51
N LEU A 138 -10.72 -10.99 2.19
CA LEU A 138 -11.32 -9.65 2.30
C LEU A 138 -12.20 -9.26 1.10
N ARG A 139 -12.22 -10.06 0.02
CA ARG A 139 -13.11 -9.87 -1.13
C ARG A 139 -14.54 -10.30 -0.78
N GLN A 140 -15.52 -9.50 -1.19
CA GLN A 140 -16.94 -9.85 -1.11
C GLN A 140 -17.37 -10.69 -2.32
N GLY A 141 -18.34 -11.57 -2.13
CA GLY A 141 -18.78 -12.50 -3.17
C GLY A 141 -17.72 -13.53 -3.57
N LEU A 142 -16.89 -13.99 -2.61
CA LEU A 142 -15.79 -14.92 -2.89
C LEU A 142 -16.24 -16.37 -3.13
N PRO A 143 -17.19 -16.96 -2.36
CA PRO A 143 -17.76 -18.27 -2.66
C PRO A 143 -18.33 -18.35 -4.09
N GLU A 144 -19.16 -17.38 -4.47
CA GLU A 144 -19.84 -17.26 -5.76
C GLU A 144 -18.82 -17.13 -6.90
N LEU A 145 -17.79 -16.30 -6.70
CA LEU A 145 -16.69 -16.18 -7.67
C LEU A 145 -15.92 -17.50 -7.87
N ILE A 146 -15.79 -18.34 -6.84
CA ILE A 146 -15.17 -19.67 -6.99
C ILE A 146 -16.10 -20.62 -7.75
N GLN A 147 -17.42 -20.56 -7.52
CA GLN A 147 -18.41 -21.33 -8.27
C GLN A 147 -18.44 -20.94 -9.76
N ASP A 148 -18.49 -19.65 -10.07
CA ASP A 148 -18.43 -19.13 -11.44
C ASP A 148 -17.16 -19.59 -12.16
N LEU A 149 -16.00 -19.47 -11.51
CA LEU A 149 -14.71 -19.92 -12.07
C LEU A 149 -14.68 -21.44 -12.24
N ARG A 150 -15.32 -22.23 -11.36
CA ARG A 150 -15.43 -23.69 -11.51
C ARG A 150 -16.33 -24.07 -12.68
N GLY A 151 -17.39 -23.29 -12.91
CA GLY A 151 -18.27 -23.37 -14.08
C GLY A 151 -17.58 -23.15 -15.42
N LEU A 152 -16.40 -22.51 -15.45
CA LEU A 152 -15.55 -22.41 -16.65
C LEU A 152 -14.82 -23.73 -17.00
N GLY A 153 -14.96 -24.80 -16.19
CA GLY A 153 -14.33 -26.10 -16.45
C GLY A 153 -12.85 -26.19 -16.06
N VAL A 154 -12.33 -25.24 -15.27
CA VAL A 154 -10.94 -25.28 -14.79
C VAL A 154 -10.69 -26.48 -13.88
N LYS A 155 -9.62 -27.23 -14.18
CA LYS A 155 -9.26 -28.44 -13.42
C LYS A 155 -8.91 -28.11 -11.97
N GLN A 156 -8.15 -27.03 -11.76
CA GLN A 156 -7.66 -26.63 -10.44
C GLN A 156 -8.01 -25.18 -10.11
N ILE A 157 -8.83 -24.97 -9.06
CA ILE A 157 -8.91 -23.68 -8.37
C ILE A 157 -8.17 -23.80 -7.04
N GLY A 158 -7.30 -22.84 -6.76
CA GLY A 158 -6.73 -22.70 -5.42
C GLY A 158 -6.62 -21.26 -4.99
N MET A 159 -6.23 -21.05 -3.73
CA MET A 159 -6.08 -19.74 -3.12
C MET A 159 -4.75 -19.65 -2.34
N THR A 160 -4.15 -18.45 -2.30
CA THR A 160 -3.08 -18.12 -1.34
C THR A 160 -3.62 -17.11 -0.32
N SER A 161 -3.56 -17.43 0.97
CA SER A 161 -4.10 -16.61 2.06
C SER A 161 -3.19 -16.64 3.29
N ASN A 162 -3.20 -15.57 4.09
CA ASN A 162 -2.52 -15.50 5.39
C ASN A 162 -3.30 -16.15 6.54
N GLY A 163 -4.51 -16.66 6.30
CA GLY A 163 -5.27 -17.46 7.25
C GLY A 163 -6.06 -16.70 8.33
N ILE A 164 -5.80 -15.42 8.61
CA ILE A 164 -6.39 -14.76 9.81
C ILE A 164 -7.93 -14.75 9.81
N ALA A 165 -8.56 -14.68 8.62
CA ALA A 165 -10.02 -14.73 8.46
C ALA A 165 -10.51 -16.03 7.79
N LEU A 166 -9.63 -17.02 7.57
CA LEU A 166 -9.90 -18.14 6.67
C LEU A 166 -10.71 -19.27 7.31
N TRP A 167 -10.39 -19.70 8.53
CA TRP A 167 -11.00 -20.89 9.16
C TRP A 167 -12.54 -20.92 9.17
N ARG A 168 -13.19 -19.76 9.27
CA ARG A 168 -14.66 -19.66 9.20
C ARG A 168 -15.24 -19.81 7.78
N LYS A 169 -14.50 -19.34 6.77
CA LYS A 169 -14.91 -19.35 5.37
C LYS A 169 -14.50 -20.62 4.63
N LEU A 170 -13.42 -21.28 5.05
CA LEU A 170 -12.80 -22.37 4.29
C LEU A 170 -13.76 -23.53 3.93
N PRO A 171 -14.69 -23.98 4.80
CA PRO A 171 -15.67 -25.01 4.42
C PRO A 171 -16.57 -24.60 3.24
N GLU A 172 -17.10 -23.37 3.28
CA GLU A 172 -17.94 -22.77 2.23
C GLU A 172 -17.16 -22.57 0.92
N LEU A 173 -15.89 -22.14 1.00
CA LEU A 173 -15.02 -21.99 -0.18
C LEU A 173 -14.70 -23.35 -0.82
N VAL A 174 -14.49 -24.41 -0.01
CA VAL A 174 -14.27 -25.78 -0.50
C VAL A 174 -15.55 -26.34 -1.12
N GLN A 175 -16.71 -26.15 -0.49
CA GLN A 175 -18.03 -26.49 -1.05
C GLN A 175 -18.30 -25.77 -2.38
N SER A 176 -17.80 -24.54 -2.52
CA SER A 176 -17.86 -23.73 -3.75
C SER A 176 -16.92 -24.19 -4.87
N GLY A 177 -16.00 -25.13 -4.60
CA GLY A 177 -15.07 -25.68 -5.61
C GLY A 177 -13.59 -25.30 -5.41
N LEU A 178 -13.19 -24.77 -4.25
CA LEU A 178 -11.78 -24.53 -3.92
C LEU A 178 -11.05 -25.86 -3.65
N THR A 179 -10.24 -26.33 -4.60
CA THR A 179 -9.55 -27.63 -4.45
C THR A 179 -8.17 -27.54 -3.79
N HIS A 180 -7.54 -26.35 -3.74
CA HIS A 180 -6.16 -26.20 -3.30
C HIS A 180 -5.93 -24.98 -2.40
N LEU A 181 -5.25 -25.17 -1.27
CA LEU A 181 -4.88 -24.09 -0.37
C LEU A 181 -3.37 -23.94 -0.21
N ASN A 182 -2.89 -22.71 -0.42
CA ASN A 182 -1.60 -22.23 0.05
C ASN A 182 -1.85 -21.30 1.26
N LEU A 183 -1.43 -21.71 2.45
CA LEU A 183 -1.46 -20.89 3.66
C LEU A 183 -0.07 -20.25 3.88
N SER A 184 0.01 -18.95 4.13
CA SER A 184 1.29 -18.30 4.48
C SER A 184 1.48 -18.22 5.99
N LEU A 185 2.57 -18.79 6.51
CA LEU A 185 2.95 -18.75 7.92
C LEU A 185 4.48 -18.79 8.06
N ASP A 186 5.07 -17.65 8.44
CA ASP A 186 6.53 -17.50 8.46
C ASP A 186 7.18 -17.94 9.78
N THR A 187 6.40 -18.23 10.82
CA THR A 187 6.90 -18.63 12.14
C THR A 187 5.79 -19.31 12.94
N LEU A 188 6.18 -20.22 13.84
CA LEU A 188 5.31 -20.94 14.77
C LEU A 188 5.32 -20.30 16.18
N ASP A 189 6.11 -19.25 16.38
CA ASP A 189 6.17 -18.46 17.60
C ASP A 189 5.20 -17.25 17.51
N PRO A 190 4.22 -17.11 18.42
CA PRO A 190 3.23 -16.03 18.36
C PRO A 190 3.82 -14.61 18.44
N ALA A 191 4.95 -14.44 19.15
CA ALA A 191 5.59 -13.14 19.34
C ALA A 191 6.48 -12.78 18.14
N LYS A 192 7.16 -13.76 17.52
CA LYS A 192 7.79 -13.57 16.21
C LYS A 192 6.75 -13.25 15.14
N PHE A 193 5.57 -13.90 15.16
CA PHE A 193 4.49 -13.62 14.22
C PHE A 193 4.05 -12.15 14.30
N GLU A 194 3.83 -11.62 15.51
CA GLU A 194 3.48 -10.20 15.69
C GLU A 194 4.62 -9.26 15.26
N ARG A 195 5.90 -9.62 15.48
CA ARG A 195 7.05 -8.84 14.98
C ARG A 195 7.17 -8.83 13.45
N VAL A 196 6.99 -9.97 12.79
CA VAL A 196 7.15 -10.12 11.33
C VAL A 196 5.96 -9.52 10.56
N THR A 197 4.74 -9.75 11.05
CA THR A 197 3.49 -9.36 10.37
C THR A 197 2.89 -8.03 10.83
N LEU A 198 3.48 -7.44 11.89
CA LEU A 198 3.06 -6.22 12.59
C LEU A 198 1.60 -6.25 13.09
N ARG A 199 1.01 -7.45 13.25
CA ARG A 199 -0.37 -7.67 13.72
C ARG A 199 -0.50 -8.98 14.51
N ARG A 200 -1.54 -9.06 15.34
CA ARG A 200 -1.93 -10.29 16.04
C ARG A 200 -2.82 -11.17 15.17
N GLY A 201 -2.73 -12.48 15.36
CA GLY A 201 -3.60 -13.44 14.67
C GLY A 201 -3.05 -14.86 14.50
N HIS A 202 -1.86 -15.16 15.01
CA HIS A 202 -1.21 -16.48 14.91
C HIS A 202 -2.15 -17.66 15.23
N ASP A 203 -2.96 -17.55 16.29
CA ASP A 203 -3.95 -18.57 16.68
C ASP A 203 -5.00 -18.85 15.59
N LYS A 204 -5.39 -17.83 14.81
CA LYS A 204 -6.37 -17.93 13.72
C LYS A 204 -5.73 -18.54 12.46
N VAL A 205 -4.43 -18.34 12.27
CA VAL A 205 -3.68 -19.00 11.18
C VAL A 205 -3.53 -20.49 11.49
N LEU A 206 -3.16 -20.86 12.73
CA LEU A 206 -3.11 -22.27 13.16
C LEU A 206 -4.49 -22.94 13.11
N LYS A 207 -5.57 -22.27 13.56
CA LYS A 207 -6.94 -22.76 13.37
C LYS A 207 -7.26 -23.01 11.89
N SER A 208 -6.83 -22.13 10.99
CA SER A 208 -7.03 -22.29 9.55
C SER A 208 -6.20 -23.43 8.94
N LEU A 209 -5.00 -23.71 9.47
CA LEU A 209 -4.23 -24.90 9.10
C LEU A 209 -4.96 -26.18 9.54
N HIS A 210 -5.47 -26.22 10.77
CA HIS A 210 -6.24 -27.38 11.26
C HIS A 210 -7.54 -27.59 10.46
N THR A 211 -8.28 -26.52 10.13
CA THR A 211 -9.47 -26.61 9.26
C THR A 211 -9.11 -27.06 7.84
N ALA A 212 -7.96 -26.64 7.31
CA ALA A 212 -7.52 -27.10 5.99
C ALA A 212 -7.16 -28.60 5.98
N LEU A 213 -6.53 -29.08 7.05
CA LEU A 213 -6.16 -30.49 7.21
C LEU A 213 -7.39 -31.38 7.46
N SER A 214 -8.40 -30.92 8.21
CA SER A 214 -9.65 -31.69 8.39
C SER A 214 -10.53 -31.73 7.13
N LEU A 215 -10.35 -30.78 6.20
CA LEU A 215 -10.98 -30.75 4.88
C LEU A 215 -10.13 -31.41 3.77
N TYR A 216 -8.90 -31.83 4.06
CA TYR A 216 -8.05 -32.55 3.11
C TYR A 216 -8.55 -33.98 2.88
N ARG A 217 -8.54 -34.46 1.64
CA ARG A 217 -8.76 -35.89 1.31
C ARG A 217 -7.78 -36.34 0.24
N SER A 218 -7.46 -37.63 0.24
CA SER A 218 -6.67 -38.27 -0.81
C SER A 218 -7.34 -38.14 -2.19
N PRO A 219 -6.57 -38.12 -3.29
CA PRO A 219 -7.13 -38.10 -4.64
C PRO A 219 -8.13 -39.23 -4.87
N GLY A 220 -9.24 -38.91 -5.54
CA GLY A 220 -10.33 -39.86 -5.83
C GLY A 220 -11.57 -39.72 -4.93
N TYR A 221 -11.53 -38.92 -3.87
CA TYR A 221 -12.73 -38.62 -3.08
C TYR A 221 -13.72 -37.74 -3.88
N ALA A 222 -14.98 -38.16 -3.95
CA ALA A 222 -15.98 -37.54 -4.82
C ALA A 222 -16.69 -36.29 -4.24
N GLY A 223 -16.60 -36.05 -2.93
CA GLY A 223 -17.22 -34.89 -2.27
C GLY A 223 -16.32 -33.65 -2.23
N PRO A 224 -16.82 -32.49 -1.77
CA PRO A 224 -16.00 -31.30 -1.58
C PRO A 224 -14.85 -31.55 -0.60
N HIS A 225 -13.61 -31.29 -1.05
CA HIS A 225 -12.39 -31.49 -0.27
C HIS A 225 -11.26 -30.60 -0.79
N LEU A 226 -10.18 -30.47 0.01
CA LEU A 226 -8.89 -29.98 -0.48
C LEU A 226 -8.05 -31.16 -0.99
N GLU A 227 -7.67 -31.12 -2.26
CA GLU A 227 -6.74 -32.04 -2.93
C GLU A 227 -5.29 -31.80 -2.48
N SER A 228 -4.97 -30.61 -1.95
CA SER A 228 -3.63 -30.28 -1.44
C SER A 228 -3.64 -29.09 -0.49
N VAL A 229 -3.05 -29.25 0.69
CA VAL A 229 -2.70 -28.17 1.63
C VAL A 229 -1.18 -27.90 1.56
N LYS A 230 -0.81 -26.62 1.43
CA LYS A 230 0.58 -26.14 1.37
C LYS A 230 0.80 -25.03 2.39
N LEU A 231 1.90 -25.09 3.14
CA LEU A 231 2.30 -24.05 4.09
C LEU A 231 3.54 -23.33 3.55
N ASN A 232 3.39 -22.07 3.15
CA ASN A 232 4.49 -21.25 2.64
C ASN A 232 5.14 -20.47 3.78
N THR A 233 6.47 -20.47 3.82
CA THR A 233 7.28 -19.84 4.88
C THR A 233 8.44 -19.11 4.21
N VAL A 234 8.48 -17.77 4.24
CA VAL A 234 9.63 -17.00 3.74
C VAL A 234 10.75 -17.10 4.76
N LEU A 235 11.86 -17.77 4.39
CA LEU A 235 12.93 -18.08 5.34
C LEU A 235 13.99 -16.97 5.33
N ILE A 236 14.22 -16.38 6.49
CA ILE A 236 15.09 -15.21 6.71
C ILE A 236 16.04 -15.54 7.87
N ARG A 237 17.35 -15.48 7.59
CA ARG A 237 18.41 -15.80 8.56
C ARG A 237 18.30 -14.91 9.80
N HIS A 238 18.50 -15.50 10.98
CA HIS A 238 18.39 -14.89 12.30
C HIS A 238 16.98 -14.39 12.69
N VAL A 239 15.96 -14.59 11.85
CA VAL A 239 14.55 -14.25 12.17
C VAL A 239 13.76 -15.53 12.49
N ASN A 240 13.69 -16.47 11.54
CA ASN A 240 12.88 -17.69 11.62
C ASN A 240 13.62 -18.96 11.17
N ASP A 241 14.88 -18.87 10.71
CA ASP A 241 15.68 -20.04 10.33
C ASP A 241 16.02 -20.99 11.50
N SER A 242 15.83 -20.53 12.74
CA SER A 242 15.84 -21.36 13.96
C SER A 242 14.63 -22.30 14.10
N GLU A 243 13.60 -22.19 13.26
CA GLU A 243 12.36 -22.97 13.35
C GLU A 243 12.23 -24.08 12.30
N ILE A 244 13.23 -24.25 11.42
CA ILE A 244 13.23 -25.26 10.34
C ILE A 244 12.77 -26.63 10.85
N ALA A 245 13.37 -27.12 11.95
CA ALA A 245 13.04 -28.42 12.54
C ALA A 245 11.56 -28.54 12.95
N ARG A 246 11.01 -27.48 13.57
CA ARG A 246 9.59 -27.44 13.98
C ARG A 246 8.65 -27.40 12.78
N PHE A 247 9.03 -26.71 11.71
CA PHE A 247 8.28 -26.72 10.45
C PHE A 247 8.35 -28.09 9.75
N LEU A 248 9.49 -28.77 9.76
CA LEU A 248 9.63 -30.14 9.25
C LEU A 248 8.78 -31.13 10.07
N ALA A 249 8.74 -31.00 11.40
CA ALA A 249 7.90 -31.84 12.27
C ALA A 249 6.41 -31.80 11.92
N LEU A 250 5.88 -30.66 11.43
CA LEU A 250 4.49 -30.58 10.97
C LEU A 250 4.20 -31.60 9.85
N THR A 251 5.19 -31.96 9.04
CA THR A 251 5.04 -32.91 7.93
C THR A 251 5.10 -34.38 8.37
N ARG A 252 5.39 -34.68 9.65
CA ARG A 252 5.51 -36.05 10.16
C ARG A 252 4.20 -36.83 10.06
N VAL A 253 3.12 -36.27 10.60
CA VAL A 253 1.78 -36.91 10.64
C VAL A 253 0.75 -36.24 9.72
N ASN A 254 0.98 -35.01 9.27
CA ASN A 254 0.01 -34.29 8.44
C ASN A 254 0.31 -34.45 6.94
N PRO A 255 -0.71 -34.62 6.08
CA PRO A 255 -0.57 -34.59 4.61
C PRO A 255 -0.38 -33.15 4.10
N LEU A 256 0.70 -32.52 4.56
CA LEU A 256 1.04 -31.12 4.35
C LEU A 256 2.31 -31.02 3.50
N SER A 257 2.35 -30.07 2.56
CA SER A 257 3.57 -29.69 1.84
C SER A 257 4.08 -28.36 2.38
N VAL A 258 5.10 -28.40 3.25
CA VAL A 258 5.77 -27.19 3.79
C VAL A 258 6.76 -26.66 2.74
N ARG A 259 6.72 -25.36 2.46
CA ARG A 259 7.41 -24.74 1.34
C ARG A 259 8.17 -23.51 1.81
N PHE A 260 9.46 -23.71 2.04
CA PHE A 260 10.37 -22.63 2.37
C PHE A 260 10.70 -21.84 1.09
N ILE A 261 10.64 -20.52 1.19
CA ILE A 261 10.86 -19.59 0.08
C ILE A 261 12.10 -18.77 0.41
N GLU A 262 13.07 -18.73 -0.51
CA GLU A 262 14.23 -17.84 -0.38
C GLU A 262 13.76 -16.38 -0.23
N PHE A 263 14.33 -15.66 0.73
CA PHE A 263 14.06 -14.23 0.88
C PHE A 263 14.50 -13.48 -0.39
N MET A 264 13.56 -12.82 -1.06
CA MET A 264 13.78 -12.10 -2.32
C MET A 264 13.92 -10.59 -2.11
N PRO A 265 14.74 -9.90 -2.93
CA PRO A 265 14.79 -8.45 -2.96
C PRO A 265 13.51 -7.85 -3.58
N PHE A 266 12.86 -6.96 -2.82
CA PHE A 266 11.78 -6.10 -3.31
C PHE A 266 12.04 -4.66 -2.84
N ALA A 267 11.62 -3.64 -3.60
CA ALA A 267 11.86 -2.26 -3.18
C ALA A 267 11.23 -1.97 -1.81
N GLY A 268 12.05 -1.47 -0.87
CA GLY A 268 11.64 -1.14 0.50
C GLY A 268 11.69 -2.28 1.52
N ASN A 269 11.92 -3.54 1.11
CA ASN A 269 11.81 -4.68 2.03
C ASN A 269 13.07 -5.00 2.86
N GLN A 270 14.05 -4.10 2.87
CA GLN A 270 15.33 -4.21 3.60
C GLN A 270 16.11 -5.52 3.34
N TRP A 271 16.01 -6.07 2.13
CA TRP A 271 16.75 -7.28 1.75
C TRP A 271 18.28 -7.09 1.81
N ASN A 272 18.95 -8.11 2.35
CA ASN A 272 20.40 -8.27 2.31
C ASN A 272 20.75 -9.72 1.91
N ALA A 273 21.87 -9.92 1.23
CA ALA A 273 22.34 -11.24 0.81
C ALA A 273 22.59 -12.17 2.00
N ASP A 274 23.19 -11.66 3.09
CA ASP A 274 23.48 -12.48 4.28
C ASP A 274 22.20 -12.92 5.03
N SER A 275 21.06 -12.24 4.78
CA SER A 275 19.75 -12.63 5.32
C SER A 275 19.09 -13.78 4.56
N VAL A 276 19.63 -14.20 3.41
CA VAL A 276 19.13 -15.34 2.63
C VAL A 276 19.66 -16.65 3.21
N VAL A 277 18.77 -17.64 3.38
CA VAL A 277 19.12 -19.05 3.58
C VAL A 277 18.89 -19.77 2.25
N THR A 278 19.90 -20.46 1.72
CA THR A 278 19.81 -21.10 0.40
C THR A 278 19.11 -22.46 0.47
N ALA A 279 18.62 -22.96 -0.67
CA ALA A 279 18.08 -24.32 -0.75
C ALA A 279 19.11 -25.42 -0.41
N SER A 280 20.41 -25.20 -0.69
CA SER A 280 21.49 -26.14 -0.36
C SER A 280 21.77 -26.18 1.16
N GLU A 281 21.92 -25.02 1.81
CA GLU A 281 22.06 -24.92 3.27
C GLU A 281 20.86 -25.52 3.98
N LEU A 282 19.64 -25.27 3.47
CA LEU A 282 18.41 -25.76 4.06
C LEU A 282 18.22 -27.27 3.90
N LEU A 283 18.67 -27.86 2.78
CA LEU A 283 18.73 -29.31 2.60
C LEU A 283 19.78 -29.95 3.52
N GLN A 284 20.94 -29.32 3.68
CA GLN A 284 21.97 -29.76 4.62
C GLN A 284 21.44 -29.76 6.06
N ARG A 285 20.89 -28.62 6.54
CA ARG A 285 20.26 -28.52 7.87
C ARG A 285 19.15 -29.58 8.05
N ALA A 286 18.37 -29.88 7.02
CA ALA A 286 17.35 -30.93 7.09
C ALA A 286 17.95 -32.33 7.28
N ARG A 287 19.00 -32.70 6.51
CA ARG A 287 19.74 -33.97 6.69
C ARG A 287 20.42 -34.05 8.06
N GLU A 288 21.02 -32.95 8.54
CA GLU A 288 21.65 -32.86 9.86
C GLU A 288 20.64 -33.03 11.01
N LEU A 289 19.41 -32.51 10.88
CA LEU A 289 18.35 -32.68 11.87
C LEU A 289 17.83 -34.12 11.96
N VAL A 290 17.80 -34.86 10.85
CA VAL A 290 17.43 -36.29 10.86
C VAL A 290 18.55 -37.12 11.47
N ARG A 291 19.77 -37.01 10.95
CA ARG A 291 20.98 -37.70 11.48
C ARG A 291 21.29 -37.37 12.94
N GLY A 292 20.90 -36.18 13.41
CA GLY A 292 21.03 -35.73 14.80
C GLY A 292 19.90 -36.19 15.72
N GLY A 293 19.04 -37.11 15.29
CA GLY A 293 17.99 -37.71 16.13
C GLY A 293 16.81 -36.79 16.47
N TRP A 294 16.69 -35.60 15.86
CA TRP A 294 15.70 -34.59 16.27
C TRP A 294 14.24 -35.06 16.11
N PHE A 295 14.00 -36.07 15.27
CA PHE A 295 12.69 -36.65 15.00
C PHE A 295 12.50 -38.08 15.54
N GLU A 296 13.47 -38.62 16.29
CA GLU A 296 13.45 -40.01 16.77
C GLU A 296 12.62 -40.18 18.06
N ASP A 297 11.41 -40.75 17.93
CA ASP A 297 10.77 -41.50 19.02
C ASP A 297 10.95 -43.03 18.84
N HIS A 298 11.52 -43.46 17.70
CA HIS A 298 11.86 -44.84 17.38
C HIS A 298 13.21 -44.86 16.64
N PRO A 299 14.20 -45.66 17.09
CA PRO A 299 15.47 -45.78 16.40
C PRO A 299 15.30 -46.67 15.16
N VAL A 300 15.40 -46.08 13.97
CA VAL A 300 15.53 -46.87 12.72
C VAL A 300 17.00 -47.24 12.54
N ARG A 301 17.50 -48.05 13.47
CA ARG A 301 18.76 -48.78 13.37
C ARG A 301 18.46 -50.27 13.28
N ASP A 302 18.20 -50.72 12.07
CA ASP A 302 18.53 -52.09 11.69
C ASP A 302 19.64 -52.06 10.62
N GLN A 303 20.36 -53.16 10.50
CA GLN A 303 21.69 -53.19 9.88
C GLN A 303 21.60 -53.55 8.39
N GLY A 304 22.21 -52.75 7.51
CA GLY A 304 22.28 -53.09 6.09
C GLY A 304 22.86 -52.00 5.19
N GLU A 305 22.06 -50.96 4.91
CA GLU A 305 22.25 -50.12 3.72
C GLU A 305 22.19 -48.62 4.02
N GLU A 306 23.04 -47.82 3.37
CA GLU A 306 23.11 -46.35 3.49
C GLU A 306 21.99 -45.63 2.71
N GLU A 307 20.73 -46.06 2.87
CA GLU A 307 19.59 -45.44 2.18
C GLU A 307 19.35 -43.98 2.63
N GLU A 308 19.20 -43.06 1.67
CA GLU A 308 19.07 -41.63 1.97
C GLU A 308 17.76 -41.30 2.70
N GLU A 309 17.87 -40.94 3.99
CA GLU A 309 16.75 -40.59 4.87
C GLU A 309 15.88 -39.41 4.38
N VAL A 310 16.44 -38.57 3.51
CA VAL A 310 15.83 -37.36 2.96
C VAL A 310 15.70 -37.50 1.43
N VAL A 311 14.66 -38.21 1.01
CA VAL A 311 14.45 -38.59 -0.39
C VAL A 311 13.95 -37.41 -1.22
N ALA A 312 14.65 -37.09 -2.32
CA ALA A 312 14.17 -36.16 -3.34
C ALA A 312 13.02 -36.78 -4.15
N LEU A 313 11.94 -36.02 -4.38
CA LEU A 313 10.78 -36.50 -5.15
C LEU A 313 10.87 -36.10 -6.63
N PRO A 314 10.27 -36.88 -7.55
CA PRO A 314 10.18 -36.53 -8.96
C PRO A 314 9.63 -35.11 -9.19
N ARG A 315 10.22 -34.40 -10.15
CA ARG A 315 9.93 -32.99 -10.44
C ARG A 315 9.35 -32.83 -11.84
N GLU A 316 8.17 -32.24 -11.94
CA GLU A 316 7.62 -31.77 -13.21
C GLU A 316 8.43 -30.59 -13.78
N PRO A 317 8.59 -30.44 -15.11
CA PRO A 317 9.29 -29.29 -15.68
C PRO A 317 8.72 -27.92 -15.26
N THR A 318 7.42 -27.86 -14.95
CA THR A 318 6.73 -26.64 -14.48
C THR A 318 6.81 -26.41 -12.98
N ASP A 319 7.43 -27.32 -12.21
CA ASP A 319 7.43 -27.23 -10.76
C ASP A 319 8.32 -26.11 -10.23
N THR A 320 7.72 -25.32 -9.35
CA THR A 320 8.33 -24.14 -8.71
C THR A 320 9.16 -24.50 -7.47
N ALA A 321 8.97 -25.70 -6.91
CA ALA A 321 9.63 -26.13 -5.68
C ALA A 321 10.36 -27.46 -5.89
N ARG A 322 11.64 -27.54 -5.48
CA ARG A 322 12.35 -28.82 -5.31
C ARG A 322 11.76 -29.48 -4.06
N THR A 323 11.15 -30.65 -4.20
CA THR A 323 10.32 -31.27 -3.14
C THR A 323 10.96 -32.55 -2.63
N TYR A 324 10.94 -32.76 -1.33
CA TYR A 324 11.61 -33.83 -0.60
C TYR A 324 10.66 -34.44 0.45
N ARG A 325 10.99 -35.64 0.92
CA ARG A 325 10.30 -36.33 2.02
C ARG A 325 11.34 -36.90 2.99
N ILE A 326 11.12 -36.73 4.29
CA ILE A 326 11.83 -37.48 5.34
C ILE A 326 11.22 -38.88 5.41
N ARG A 327 12.05 -39.93 5.48
CA ARG A 327 11.58 -41.32 5.58
C ARG A 327 10.59 -41.47 6.76
N GLY A 328 9.49 -42.20 6.53
CA GLY A 328 8.42 -42.38 7.53
C GLY A 328 7.47 -41.18 7.72
N PHE A 329 7.69 -40.03 7.08
CA PHE A 329 6.81 -38.86 7.20
C PHE A 329 5.70 -38.88 6.15
N VAL A 330 4.46 -38.57 6.57
CA VAL A 330 3.26 -38.52 5.71
C VAL A 330 3.33 -37.39 4.68
N GLY A 331 3.80 -36.23 5.11
CA GLY A 331 3.85 -35.01 4.31
C GLY A 331 5.06 -34.91 3.39
N THR A 332 5.37 -33.67 2.99
CA THR A 332 6.55 -33.30 2.21
C THR A 332 7.05 -31.94 2.64
N PHE A 333 8.32 -31.66 2.40
CA PHE A 333 8.84 -30.30 2.43
C PHE A 333 9.45 -29.93 1.08
N GLY A 334 9.70 -28.65 0.82
CA GLY A 334 10.32 -28.24 -0.42
C GLY A 334 10.78 -26.80 -0.45
N PHE A 335 11.62 -26.48 -1.42
CA PHE A 335 12.38 -25.24 -1.50
C PHE A 335 12.06 -24.51 -2.79
N ILE A 336 11.60 -23.27 -2.65
CA ILE A 336 11.40 -22.33 -3.76
C ILE A 336 12.64 -21.45 -3.84
N SER A 337 13.69 -22.02 -4.46
CA SER A 337 14.85 -21.25 -4.92
C SER A 337 14.35 -20.17 -5.87
N SER A 338 14.50 -18.93 -5.43
CA SER A 338 14.02 -17.75 -6.16
C SER A 338 15.19 -17.00 -6.79
N MET A 339 16.39 -17.11 -6.20
CA MET A 339 17.60 -16.43 -6.64
C MET A 339 18.74 -17.39 -6.99
N SER A 340 18.92 -18.46 -6.22
CA SER A 340 20.07 -19.38 -6.35
C SER A 340 19.99 -20.28 -7.60
N ASP A 341 18.89 -21.01 -7.74
CA ASP A 341 18.68 -22.01 -8.79
C ASP A 341 17.24 -21.91 -9.32
N ASP A 342 17.05 -21.09 -10.37
CA ASP A 342 15.75 -20.67 -10.86
C ASP A 342 14.94 -21.78 -11.56
N PHE A 343 13.74 -21.43 -12.01
CA PHE A 343 12.80 -22.34 -12.67
C PHE A 343 12.10 -21.66 -13.86
N CYS A 344 12.68 -20.60 -14.44
CA CYS A 344 12.10 -19.86 -15.55
C CYS A 344 12.01 -20.67 -16.84
N LYS A 345 12.90 -21.65 -17.06
CA LYS A 345 12.84 -22.60 -18.20
C LYS A 345 11.46 -23.26 -18.33
N GLY A 346 10.79 -23.57 -17.22
CA GLY A 346 9.45 -24.18 -17.19
C GLY A 346 8.30 -23.27 -16.74
N CYS A 347 8.47 -21.95 -16.74
CA CYS A 347 7.51 -21.03 -16.10
C CYS A 347 6.20 -20.82 -16.90
N ASN A 348 5.26 -21.75 -16.74
CA ASN A 348 3.89 -21.75 -17.29
C ASN A 348 2.93 -20.65 -16.76
N ARG A 349 3.44 -19.67 -16.01
CA ARG A 349 2.63 -18.80 -15.15
C ARG A 349 2.39 -17.41 -15.76
N LEU A 350 1.17 -16.90 -15.61
CA LEU A 350 0.78 -15.50 -15.90
C LEU A 350 0.07 -14.91 -14.68
N ARG A 351 0.08 -13.57 -14.53
CA ARG A 351 -0.58 -12.86 -13.42
C ARG A 351 -1.47 -11.72 -13.90
N ILE A 352 -2.65 -11.58 -13.30
CA ILE A 352 -3.51 -10.39 -13.37
C ILE A 352 -3.43 -9.62 -12.04
N THR A 353 -3.26 -8.30 -12.12
CA THR A 353 -3.32 -7.36 -10.97
C THR A 353 -4.77 -7.03 -10.60
N ALA A 354 -5.01 -6.45 -9.42
CA ALA A 354 -6.37 -6.19 -8.95
C ALA A 354 -7.09 -5.09 -9.74
N ASP A 355 -6.33 -4.18 -10.33
CA ASP A 355 -6.78 -3.14 -11.25
C ASP A 355 -6.86 -3.60 -12.73
N GLY A 356 -6.50 -4.86 -13.02
CA GLY A 356 -6.74 -5.49 -14.33
C GLY A 356 -5.62 -5.36 -15.37
N ASN A 357 -4.36 -5.29 -14.94
CA ASN A 357 -3.19 -5.39 -15.83
C ASN A 357 -2.66 -6.83 -15.87
N LEU A 358 -2.20 -7.28 -17.04
CA LEU A 358 -1.49 -8.54 -17.23
C LEU A 358 0.01 -8.34 -17.02
N LYS A 359 0.59 -9.23 -16.22
CA LYS A 359 2.01 -9.28 -15.86
C LYS A 359 2.59 -10.67 -16.20
N PRO A 360 3.33 -10.81 -17.32
CA PRO A 360 3.88 -12.10 -17.78
C PRO A 360 4.98 -12.68 -16.87
N CYS A 361 5.77 -11.81 -16.22
CA CYS A 361 6.79 -12.18 -15.26
C CYS A 361 6.67 -11.34 -13.98
N LEU A 362 6.87 -11.94 -12.80
CA LEU A 362 6.72 -11.24 -11.51
C LEU A 362 7.67 -10.04 -11.37
N PHE A 363 8.89 -10.16 -11.92
CA PHE A 363 9.94 -9.16 -11.87
C PHE A 363 9.90 -8.14 -13.00
N ASP A 364 8.93 -8.25 -13.92
CA ASP A 364 8.80 -7.30 -15.03
C ASP A 364 8.46 -5.89 -14.51
N GLN A 365 8.91 -4.86 -15.23
CA GLN A 365 8.49 -3.48 -15.01
C GLN A 365 7.33 -3.08 -15.92
N GLN A 366 7.15 -3.76 -17.06
CA GLN A 366 6.02 -3.56 -17.95
C GLN A 366 4.80 -4.39 -17.51
N GLU A 367 3.63 -3.80 -17.64
CA GLU A 367 2.33 -4.44 -17.37
C GLU A 367 1.36 -4.02 -18.49
N THR A 368 0.60 -4.96 -19.02
CA THR A 368 -0.32 -4.72 -20.16
C THR A 368 -1.73 -4.44 -19.63
N PRO A 369 -2.28 -3.22 -19.77
CA PRO A 369 -3.59 -2.90 -19.22
C PRO A 369 -4.70 -3.62 -20.00
N LEU A 370 -5.41 -4.54 -19.34
CA LEU A 370 -6.52 -5.29 -19.95
C LEU A 370 -7.89 -4.75 -19.54
N ARG A 371 -7.99 -4.03 -18.41
CA ARG A 371 -9.27 -3.49 -17.89
C ARG A 371 -10.01 -2.61 -18.90
N GLU A 372 -9.32 -1.69 -19.57
CA GLU A 372 -9.99 -0.77 -20.51
C GLU A 372 -10.45 -1.51 -21.79
N LEU A 373 -9.73 -2.54 -22.23
CA LEU A 373 -10.17 -3.43 -23.30
C LEU A 373 -11.40 -4.25 -22.87
N LEU A 374 -11.39 -4.76 -21.63
CA LEU A 374 -12.50 -5.53 -21.05
C LEU A 374 -13.78 -4.68 -20.83
N ARG A 375 -13.61 -3.36 -20.61
CA ARG A 375 -14.69 -2.37 -20.48
C ARG A 375 -15.11 -1.71 -21.79
N SER A 376 -14.39 -1.95 -22.88
CA SER A 376 -14.68 -1.37 -24.18
C SER A 376 -15.99 -1.92 -24.76
N SER A 377 -16.85 -1.03 -25.25
CA SER A 377 -18.04 -1.36 -26.02
C SER A 377 -17.74 -1.61 -27.52
N SER A 378 -16.46 -1.68 -27.92
CA SER A 378 -16.06 -2.01 -29.29
C SER A 378 -16.57 -3.39 -29.70
N PRO A 379 -17.13 -3.57 -30.91
CA PRO A 379 -17.42 -4.89 -31.47
C PRO A 379 -16.20 -5.84 -31.51
N HIS A 380 -14.99 -5.27 -31.55
CA HIS A 380 -13.72 -5.99 -31.59
C HIS A 380 -13.06 -6.17 -30.21
N ALA A 381 -13.66 -5.67 -29.12
CA ALA A 381 -13.04 -5.62 -27.80
C ALA A 381 -12.47 -6.97 -27.29
N GLU A 382 -13.12 -8.09 -27.63
CA GLU A 382 -12.65 -9.43 -27.25
C GLU A 382 -11.46 -9.90 -28.12
N GLN A 383 -11.42 -9.52 -29.40
CA GLN A 383 -10.29 -9.75 -30.30
C GLN A 383 -9.08 -8.88 -29.89
N ASP A 384 -9.32 -7.61 -29.55
CA ASP A 384 -8.30 -6.68 -29.03
C ASP A 384 -7.70 -7.19 -27.71
N LEU A 385 -8.56 -7.69 -26.81
CA LEU A 385 -8.15 -8.31 -25.54
C LEU A 385 -7.27 -9.55 -25.76
N VAL A 386 -7.66 -10.47 -26.64
CA VAL A 386 -6.85 -11.64 -27.00
C VAL A 386 -5.52 -11.22 -27.65
N ALA A 387 -5.52 -10.24 -28.55
CA ALA A 387 -4.30 -9.74 -29.19
C ALA A 387 -3.34 -9.08 -28.19
N ALA A 388 -3.86 -8.35 -27.20
CA ALA A 388 -3.07 -7.79 -26.10
C ALA A 388 -2.49 -8.88 -25.19
N ILE A 389 -3.27 -9.91 -24.85
CA ILE A 389 -2.81 -11.07 -24.07
C ILE A 389 -1.67 -11.81 -24.80
N ARG A 390 -1.83 -12.08 -26.11
CA ARG A 390 -0.80 -12.74 -26.93
C ARG A 390 0.49 -11.94 -26.95
N ARG A 391 0.44 -10.66 -27.34
CA ARG A 391 1.62 -9.78 -27.40
C ARG A 391 2.40 -9.72 -26.07
N ALA A 392 1.69 -9.74 -24.93
CA ALA A 392 2.30 -9.79 -23.61
C ALA A 392 2.94 -11.16 -23.28
N VAL A 393 2.35 -12.26 -23.75
CA VAL A 393 2.93 -13.60 -23.67
C VAL A 393 4.17 -13.72 -24.56
N ASP A 394 4.11 -13.26 -25.80
CA ASP A 394 5.20 -13.36 -26.78
C ASP A 394 6.48 -12.63 -26.30
N GLY A 395 6.31 -11.47 -25.65
CA GLY A 395 7.39 -10.67 -25.07
C GLY A 395 7.99 -11.19 -23.75
N LYS A 396 7.54 -12.36 -23.24
CA LYS A 396 7.96 -12.88 -21.93
C LYS A 396 9.37 -13.48 -21.97
N PHE A 397 10.33 -12.77 -21.36
CA PHE A 397 11.75 -13.15 -21.29
C PHE A 397 12.05 -14.61 -20.88
N ALA A 398 13.15 -15.16 -21.40
CA ALA A 398 13.62 -16.53 -21.15
C ALA A 398 13.83 -16.83 -19.65
N LYS A 399 14.49 -15.92 -18.94
CA LYS A 399 14.77 -15.98 -17.50
C LYS A 399 14.32 -14.66 -16.86
N HIS A 400 14.00 -14.68 -15.57
CA HIS A 400 13.86 -13.44 -14.83
C HIS A 400 15.24 -12.78 -14.73
N GLY A 401 15.41 -11.65 -15.41
CA GLY A 401 16.72 -11.05 -15.61
C GLY A 401 16.57 -9.59 -15.97
N VAL A 402 17.44 -8.77 -15.39
CA VAL A 402 17.42 -7.33 -15.61
C VAL A 402 17.98 -7.05 -17.02
N PRO A 403 17.41 -6.13 -17.82
CA PRO A 403 17.91 -5.86 -19.17
C PRO A 403 19.44 -5.60 -19.22
N GLY A 404 20.18 -6.50 -19.87
CA GLY A 404 21.64 -6.44 -19.94
C GLY A 404 22.41 -6.93 -18.70
N SER A 405 21.87 -7.87 -17.91
CA SER A 405 22.66 -8.62 -16.92
C SER A 405 23.11 -9.99 -17.47
N THR A 406 24.42 -10.27 -17.43
CA THR A 406 25.02 -11.54 -17.84
C THR A 406 24.73 -12.67 -16.84
N PHE A 407 23.53 -13.26 -16.94
CA PHE A 407 23.15 -14.52 -16.28
C PHE A 407 22.96 -15.63 -17.32
N SER A 408 24.01 -15.83 -18.14
CA SER A 408 24.17 -16.93 -19.08
C SER A 408 25.33 -17.80 -18.59
N SER A 409 25.09 -19.11 -18.45
CA SER A 409 26.08 -20.10 -18.00
C SER A 409 27.26 -20.23 -19.00
N PRO A 410 28.42 -20.77 -18.56
CA PRO A 410 28.52 -22.23 -18.40
C PRO A 410 28.94 -22.70 -16.99
N GLU A 411 28.73 -24.00 -16.77
CA GLU A 411 29.34 -24.89 -15.76
C GLU A 411 29.40 -24.50 -14.26
N ASP A 412 28.68 -25.31 -13.49
CA ASP A 412 28.76 -25.66 -12.07
C ASP A 412 29.86 -25.05 -11.19
N GLU A 413 29.48 -24.12 -10.30
CA GLU A 413 30.08 -24.04 -8.96
C GLU A 413 29.08 -23.57 -7.89
N HIS A 414 29.07 -24.25 -6.74
CA HIS A 414 28.12 -24.06 -5.64
C HIS A 414 28.66 -23.03 -4.62
N ASP A 415 28.58 -21.72 -4.92
CA ASP A 415 29.02 -20.69 -3.95
C ASP A 415 28.07 -19.49 -3.73
N GLN A 416 28.14 -18.96 -2.51
CA GLN A 416 27.46 -17.78 -1.97
C GLN A 416 27.75 -16.49 -2.75
N GLY A 417 28.91 -16.40 -3.43
CA GLY A 417 29.26 -15.31 -4.33
C GLY A 417 28.18 -15.05 -5.38
N THR A 418 27.56 -16.08 -5.95
CA THR A 418 26.49 -15.95 -6.95
C THR A 418 25.27 -15.17 -6.44
N VAL A 419 24.87 -15.39 -5.18
CA VAL A 419 23.74 -14.70 -4.53
C VAL A 419 24.10 -13.27 -4.17
N ARG A 420 25.35 -13.01 -3.75
CA ARG A 420 25.87 -11.65 -3.49
C ARG A 420 25.91 -10.82 -4.78
N ASP A 421 26.42 -11.39 -5.86
CA ASP A 421 26.50 -10.75 -7.19
C ASP A 421 25.11 -10.48 -7.80
N ALA A 422 24.17 -11.42 -7.64
CA ALA A 422 22.78 -11.20 -8.01
C ALA A 422 22.14 -10.08 -7.18
N GLY A 423 22.38 -10.09 -5.86
CA GLY A 423 21.92 -9.05 -4.94
C GLY A 423 22.38 -7.66 -5.33
N ALA A 424 23.67 -7.47 -5.60
CA ALA A 424 24.24 -6.20 -6.04
C ALA A 424 23.60 -5.71 -7.36
N LYS A 425 23.51 -6.59 -8.38
CA LYS A 425 22.95 -6.26 -9.71
C LYS A 425 21.44 -5.94 -9.66
N ILE A 426 20.71 -6.48 -8.68
CA ILE A 426 19.26 -6.23 -8.51
C ILE A 426 19.00 -5.02 -7.62
N GLY A 427 19.82 -4.76 -6.60
CA GLY A 427 19.71 -3.59 -5.72
C GLY A 427 19.75 -2.25 -6.47
N GLU A 428 20.55 -2.15 -7.53
CA GLU A 428 20.55 -0.99 -8.42
C GLU A 428 19.32 -0.90 -9.34
N ARG A 429 18.63 -2.02 -9.62
CA ARG A 429 17.67 -2.17 -10.72
C ARG A 429 16.34 -2.78 -10.22
N LEU A 430 15.87 -2.28 -9.08
CA LEU A 430 14.75 -2.84 -8.32
C LEU A 430 13.48 -3.12 -9.16
N ALA A 431 12.98 -4.35 -9.04
CA ALA A 431 11.62 -4.69 -9.41
C ALA A 431 10.63 -4.02 -8.44
N ARG A 432 9.46 -3.65 -8.96
CA ARG A 432 8.47 -2.86 -8.22
C ARG A 432 7.79 -3.74 -7.15
N PRO A 433 7.52 -3.21 -5.95
CA PRO A 433 6.78 -3.94 -4.93
C PRO A 433 5.33 -4.13 -5.39
N MET A 434 4.59 -5.01 -4.73
CA MET A 434 3.27 -5.39 -5.17
C MET A 434 2.27 -4.24 -4.94
N ILE A 435 1.76 -3.67 -6.04
CA ILE A 435 0.70 -2.63 -6.18
C ILE A 435 1.22 -1.18 -6.39
N LEU A 436 1.33 -0.80 -7.68
CA LEU A 436 1.00 0.50 -8.33
C LEU A 436 1.71 1.81 -7.87
N ILE A 437 2.04 2.82 -8.71
CA ILE A 437 1.89 3.11 -10.16
C ILE A 437 3.21 3.77 -10.68
N GLY A 438 3.36 4.03 -12.00
CA GLY A 438 4.52 4.59 -12.74
C GLY A 438 5.40 5.71 -12.12
N GLU A 439 6.63 5.99 -12.57
CA GLU A 439 7.48 5.39 -13.64
C GLU A 439 8.99 5.55 -13.28
N SER A 440 9.91 5.20 -14.20
CA SER A 440 11.38 5.20 -13.98
C SER A 440 12.16 5.89 -15.10
N PHE A 441 13.25 6.58 -14.78
CA PHE A 441 14.53 6.71 -15.53
C PHE A 441 15.43 7.67 -14.71
N LYS A 442 16.51 7.26 -14.04
CA LYS A 442 17.76 6.57 -14.45
C LYS A 442 18.71 7.41 -15.33
N LEU A 443 19.58 8.14 -14.65
CA LEU A 443 20.87 8.62 -15.16
C LEU A 443 21.82 7.45 -15.47
N TRP A 444 22.72 7.67 -16.42
CA TRP A 444 23.95 6.87 -16.62
C TRP A 444 25.12 7.56 -15.90
N ARG A 445 26.07 6.80 -15.36
CA ARG A 445 27.26 7.37 -14.70
C ARG A 445 28.46 6.43 -14.81
N ASN A 446 29.59 6.97 -15.29
CA ASN A 446 30.94 6.55 -14.96
C ASN A 446 31.84 7.80 -15.09
N SER A 447 32.55 8.27 -14.07
CA SER A 447 33.66 7.65 -13.31
C SER A 447 35.01 7.97 -13.94
N VAL A 448 35.79 8.86 -13.31
CA VAL A 448 37.23 8.75 -13.01
C VAL A 448 37.68 9.98 -12.20
N VAL A 449 38.72 9.83 -11.38
CA VAL A 449 39.23 10.82 -10.42
C VAL A 449 40.18 11.83 -11.07
N ARG A 450 40.12 13.11 -10.65
CA ARG A 450 41.30 13.97 -10.61
C ARG A 450 41.22 15.04 -9.50
N LYS A 451 42.35 15.28 -8.83
CA LYS A 451 42.61 16.45 -7.98
C LYS A 451 42.93 17.68 -8.87
N LEU A 452 42.98 18.87 -8.26
CA LEU A 452 43.50 20.20 -8.68
C LEU A 452 42.41 21.27 -8.40
N THR A 453 42.48 22.02 -7.29
CA THR A 453 43.25 23.27 -7.06
C THR A 453 42.72 24.50 -7.81
N HIS A 454 42.58 25.61 -7.06
CA HIS A 454 42.21 26.98 -7.46
C HIS A 454 42.41 27.38 -8.93
N ARG A 455 41.37 27.99 -9.51
CA ARG A 455 41.52 29.22 -10.30
C ARG A 455 40.21 30.03 -10.36
N GLU A 456 40.35 31.35 -10.41
CA GLU A 456 39.27 32.33 -10.44
C GLU A 456 38.75 32.55 -11.87
N PHE A 457 37.47 32.91 -12.02
CA PHE A 457 36.89 33.53 -13.22
C PHE A 457 35.60 34.30 -12.83
N PRO A 458 35.12 35.27 -13.65
CA PRO A 458 35.10 36.65 -13.16
C PRO A 458 33.71 37.22 -12.85
N LEU A 459 33.70 38.40 -12.23
CA LEU A 459 32.51 39.19 -11.93
C LEU A 459 31.73 39.55 -13.21
N LEU A 460 30.48 39.09 -13.29
CA LEU A 460 29.50 39.53 -14.29
C LEU A 460 28.38 40.28 -13.57
N HIS A 461 28.29 41.60 -13.77
CA HIS A 461 27.29 42.45 -13.14
C HIS A 461 25.87 42.12 -13.63
N VAL A 462 25.14 41.31 -12.86
CA VAL A 462 23.68 41.16 -13.03
C VAL A 462 22.99 42.38 -12.42
N ARG A 463 22.29 43.15 -13.26
CA ARG A 463 21.51 44.33 -12.85
C ARG A 463 20.32 43.88 -12.00
N TRP A 464 20.25 44.34 -10.74
CA TRP A 464 19.22 43.92 -9.79
C TRP A 464 17.87 44.54 -10.12
N ASN A 465 16.98 43.75 -10.70
CA ASN A 465 15.62 44.17 -11.01
C ASN A 465 14.71 43.88 -9.80
N HIS A 466 14.60 44.82 -8.86
CA HIS A 466 13.65 44.74 -7.74
C HIS A 466 12.22 44.77 -8.27
N SER A 467 11.62 43.60 -8.49
CA SER A 467 10.20 43.49 -8.81
C SER A 467 9.36 43.91 -7.60
N SER A 468 8.70 45.06 -7.70
CA SER A 468 7.75 45.55 -6.69
C SER A 468 6.74 44.47 -6.30
N PRO A 469 6.28 44.41 -5.04
CA PRO A 469 5.22 43.49 -4.65
C PRO A 469 3.96 43.78 -5.48
N ARG A 470 3.38 42.72 -6.06
CA ARG A 470 2.09 42.82 -6.75
C ARG A 470 0.97 42.99 -5.74
N SER A 471 0.00 43.84 -6.05
CA SER A 471 -1.25 44.01 -5.28
C SER A 471 -2.11 42.75 -5.24
N ASP A 472 -2.03 41.91 -6.29
CA ASP A 472 -3.05 40.91 -6.58
C ASP A 472 -2.60 39.48 -6.19
N LEU A 473 -3.49 38.75 -5.52
CA LEU A 473 -3.25 37.36 -5.11
C LEU A 473 -3.32 36.41 -6.31
N THR A 474 -2.16 36.08 -6.88
CA THR A 474 -2.02 35.26 -8.10
C THR A 474 -2.71 33.88 -8.07
N HIS A 475 -2.95 33.31 -6.88
CA HIS A 475 -3.64 32.03 -6.67
C HIS A 475 -5.17 32.17 -6.52
N ILE A 476 -5.73 33.37 -6.63
CA ILE A 476 -7.17 33.60 -6.70
C ILE A 476 -7.57 33.84 -8.15
N ASP A 477 -8.75 33.35 -8.53
CA ASP A 477 -9.38 33.69 -9.79
C ASP A 477 -10.11 35.04 -9.69
N PRO A 478 -9.71 36.07 -10.46
CA PRO A 478 -10.25 37.43 -10.29
C PRO A 478 -11.70 37.60 -10.79
N ARG A 479 -12.32 36.57 -11.38
CA ARG A 479 -13.73 36.60 -11.80
C ARG A 479 -14.65 35.85 -10.85
N THR A 480 -14.14 34.85 -10.14
CA THR A 480 -14.93 33.94 -9.30
C THR A 480 -14.56 33.97 -7.82
N GLY A 481 -13.46 34.64 -7.44
CA GLY A 481 -12.96 34.71 -6.06
C GLY A 481 -12.41 33.38 -5.52
N ARG A 482 -12.42 32.30 -6.31
CA ARG A 482 -12.03 30.96 -5.87
C ARG A 482 -10.52 30.76 -5.98
N ALA A 483 -9.97 29.97 -5.05
CA ALA A 483 -8.57 29.57 -5.08
C ALA A 483 -8.30 28.61 -6.26
N ARG A 484 -7.18 28.81 -6.96
CA ARG A 484 -6.73 28.04 -8.11
C ARG A 484 -5.22 27.87 -8.11
N MET A 485 -4.73 26.78 -8.69
CA MET A 485 -3.30 26.59 -8.88
C MET A 485 -2.75 27.63 -9.86
N VAL A 486 -1.63 28.28 -9.50
CA VAL A 486 -0.99 29.29 -10.35
C VAL A 486 -0.29 28.59 -11.52
N ASP A 487 -0.75 28.81 -12.75
CA ASP A 487 -0.09 28.21 -13.92
C ASP A 487 1.40 28.61 -14.03
N VAL A 488 2.22 27.65 -14.44
CA VAL A 488 3.66 27.76 -14.62
C VAL A 488 4.10 27.32 -16.02
N SER A 489 3.18 26.89 -16.90
CA SER A 489 3.44 26.36 -18.25
C SER A 489 4.45 27.22 -19.05
N SER A 490 4.21 28.53 -19.07
CA SER A 490 4.98 29.56 -19.76
C SER A 490 6.32 29.93 -19.11
N LYS A 491 6.58 29.47 -17.88
CA LYS A 491 7.82 29.77 -17.15
C LYS A 491 8.93 28.81 -17.57
N ARG A 492 10.12 29.33 -17.86
CA ARG A 492 11.29 28.49 -18.20
C ARG A 492 11.71 27.61 -17.02
N VAL A 493 12.13 26.38 -17.32
CA VAL A 493 12.79 25.49 -16.36
C VAL A 493 14.18 26.06 -16.07
N THR A 494 14.51 26.25 -14.80
CA THR A 494 15.84 26.69 -14.35
C THR A 494 16.24 25.88 -13.13
N LEU A 495 17.55 25.72 -12.88
CA LEU A 495 18.01 25.35 -11.54
C LEU A 495 17.55 26.43 -10.56
N ARG A 496 17.07 25.99 -9.39
CA ARG A 496 16.59 26.83 -8.31
C ARG A 496 17.09 26.29 -6.99
N THR A 497 17.48 27.19 -6.10
CA THR A 497 17.88 26.87 -4.72
C THR A 497 17.03 27.71 -3.76
N ALA A 498 16.61 27.14 -2.64
CA ALA A 498 16.11 27.89 -1.49
C ALA A 498 16.81 27.44 -0.21
N ILE A 499 17.06 28.37 0.70
CA ILE A 499 17.57 28.14 2.04
C ILE A 499 16.57 28.74 3.01
N ALA A 500 15.92 27.89 3.80
CA ALA A 500 15.16 28.30 4.96
C ALA A 500 15.97 28.06 6.24
N VAL A 501 15.71 28.89 7.25
CA VAL A 501 16.26 28.75 8.60
C VAL A 501 15.13 28.85 9.63
N GLY A 502 15.43 28.48 10.87
CA GLY A 502 14.60 28.69 12.04
C GLY A 502 15.32 28.24 13.31
N ARG A 503 14.73 28.46 14.49
CA ARG A 503 15.25 27.93 15.76
C ARG A 503 14.13 27.42 16.66
N ILE A 504 14.49 26.54 17.60
CA ILE A 504 13.67 26.20 18.76
C ILE A 504 14.45 26.55 20.03
N ILE A 505 13.89 27.40 20.89
CA ILE A 505 14.45 27.68 22.23
C ILE A 505 14.04 26.54 23.16
N ILE A 506 15.00 26.05 23.95
CA ILE A 506 14.82 24.92 24.86
C ILE A 506 15.47 25.21 26.23
N PRO A 507 15.00 24.61 27.33
CA PRO A 507 15.66 24.75 28.63
C PRO A 507 17.07 24.14 28.68
N LYS A 508 17.94 24.65 29.56
CA LYS A 508 19.34 24.20 29.71
C LYS A 508 19.49 22.69 29.92
N HIS A 509 18.64 22.07 30.74
CA HIS A 509 18.70 20.63 30.98
C HIS A 509 18.30 19.80 29.74
N ALA A 510 17.38 20.29 28.91
CA ALA A 510 17.05 19.66 27.63
C ALA A 510 18.17 19.83 26.59
N TYR A 511 18.86 20.97 26.61
CA TYR A 511 20.06 21.22 25.79
C TYR A 511 21.23 20.30 26.18
N ASN A 512 21.49 20.14 27.48
CA ASN A 512 22.50 19.21 27.99
C ASN A 512 22.24 17.77 27.48
N LEU A 513 20.98 17.31 27.52
CA LEU A 513 20.59 15.96 27.09
C LEU A 513 20.78 15.67 25.59
N ILE A 514 21.00 16.69 24.74
CA ILE A 514 21.27 16.55 23.31
C ILE A 514 22.70 16.97 22.89
N THR A 515 23.51 17.49 23.82
CA THR A 515 24.88 17.96 23.55
C THR A 515 25.96 17.20 24.34
N LEU A 516 25.65 16.70 25.53
CA LEU A 516 26.59 15.98 26.37
C LEU A 516 26.62 14.47 26.06
N PRO A 517 27.80 13.82 26.09
CA PRO A 517 27.88 12.36 25.97
C PRO A 517 27.16 11.67 27.17
N PRO A 518 26.59 10.47 26.98
CA PRO A 518 25.60 9.88 27.89
C PRO A 518 26.08 9.47 29.31
N ASN A 519 27.32 9.82 29.68
CA ASN A 519 27.97 9.49 30.94
C ASN A 519 28.51 10.72 31.71
N SER A 520 28.16 11.96 31.34
CA SER A 520 28.82 13.19 31.86
C SER A 520 27.95 14.20 32.62
N ASP A 521 26.77 13.80 33.14
CA ASP A 521 25.97 14.66 34.04
C ASP A 521 26.12 14.21 35.52
N PRO A 522 26.51 15.11 36.44
CA PRO A 522 26.72 14.77 37.86
C PRO A 522 25.49 14.91 38.77
N THR A 523 24.29 15.25 38.25
CA THR A 523 23.13 15.57 39.10
C THR A 523 22.31 14.33 39.55
N PRO A 524 22.11 14.08 40.87
CA PRO A 524 21.55 12.78 41.32
C PRO A 524 20.02 12.61 41.26
N THR A 525 19.25 13.69 41.02
CA THR A 525 17.81 13.73 41.37
C THR A 525 16.84 13.52 40.21
N LEU A 526 17.30 13.59 38.96
CA LEU A 526 16.47 13.25 37.80
C LEU A 526 16.49 11.73 37.57
N ARG A 527 15.36 11.06 37.88
CA ARG A 527 15.15 9.64 37.54
C ARG A 527 15.49 9.41 36.07
N ARG A 528 16.25 8.34 35.76
CA ARG A 528 16.72 7.98 34.40
C ARG A 528 15.57 7.72 33.40
N GLY A 529 14.94 8.80 32.93
CA GLY A 529 14.20 8.86 31.69
C GLY A 529 15.17 8.75 30.52
N LYS A 530 15.65 7.52 30.25
CA LYS A 530 16.44 7.19 29.05
C LYS A 530 15.68 7.75 27.83
N PRO A 531 16.29 8.59 26.97
CA PRO A 531 15.55 9.31 25.92
C PRO A 531 14.90 8.32 24.95
N GLY A 532 13.60 8.07 25.16
CA GLY A 532 12.89 6.87 24.67
C GLY A 532 12.62 6.84 23.16
N LYS A 533 13.18 7.78 22.40
CA LYS A 533 12.97 7.95 20.95
C LYS A 533 14.28 8.01 20.14
N GLY A 534 15.45 7.83 20.76
CA GLY A 534 16.75 7.88 20.07
C GLY A 534 17.33 9.30 19.91
N ASP A 535 18.26 9.45 18.96
CA ASP A 535 18.96 10.72 18.67
C ASP A 535 17.98 11.78 18.14
N VAL A 536 17.87 12.88 18.89
CA VAL A 536 16.94 13.98 18.59
C VAL A 536 17.31 14.74 17.32
N LEU A 537 18.61 15.00 17.10
CA LEU A 537 19.09 15.81 15.99
C LEU A 537 19.06 15.02 14.69
N ALA A 538 19.50 13.75 14.70
CA ALA A 538 19.42 12.86 13.54
C ALA A 538 17.95 12.59 13.16
N THR A 539 17.06 12.37 14.12
CA THR A 539 15.63 12.16 13.85
C THR A 539 14.97 13.41 13.28
N ALA A 540 15.26 14.60 13.82
CA ALA A 540 14.76 15.86 13.29
C ALA A 540 15.31 16.19 11.89
N GLN A 541 16.57 15.86 11.62
CA GLN A 541 17.18 15.97 10.28
C GLN A 541 16.43 15.09 9.27
N ILE A 542 16.21 13.81 9.58
CA ILE A 542 15.47 12.88 8.72
C ILE A 542 14.03 13.36 8.51
N ALA A 543 13.35 13.81 9.56
CA ALA A 543 11.99 14.34 9.48
C ALA A 543 11.89 15.57 8.56
N GLY A 544 12.83 16.51 8.66
CA GLY A 544 12.91 17.66 7.75
C GLY A 544 13.16 17.25 6.29
N ILE A 545 14.05 16.27 6.06
CA ILE A 545 14.33 15.73 4.71
C ILE A 545 13.10 15.03 4.11
N MET A 546 12.31 14.32 4.93
CA MET A 546 11.05 13.70 4.51
C MET A 546 9.96 14.75 4.25
N ALA A 547 9.88 15.79 5.07
CA ALA A 547 8.90 16.86 4.94
C ALA A 547 9.05 17.66 3.64
N ALA A 548 10.27 18.03 3.26
CA ALA A 548 10.54 18.70 1.97
C ALA A 548 9.90 17.97 0.78
N LYS A 549 10.07 16.63 0.75
CA LYS A 549 9.59 15.74 -0.32
C LYS A 549 8.06 15.59 -0.36
N ARG A 550 7.35 16.06 0.66
CA ARG A 550 5.88 15.93 0.82
C ARG A 550 5.17 17.28 0.94
N THR A 551 5.83 18.38 0.59
CA THR A 551 5.30 19.74 0.73
C THR A 551 3.97 19.94 -0.02
N SER A 552 3.82 19.35 -1.21
CA SER A 552 2.56 19.37 -1.98
C SER A 552 1.43 18.55 -1.35
N ASP A 553 1.73 17.59 -0.46
CA ASP A 553 0.73 16.84 0.30
C ASP A 553 0.19 17.69 1.47
N LEU A 554 1.04 18.56 2.01
CA LEU A 554 0.80 19.33 3.24
C LEU A 554 0.27 20.75 2.96
N ILE A 555 0.65 21.36 1.84
CA ILE A 555 0.31 22.73 1.48
C ILE A 555 -0.48 22.74 0.16
N PRO A 556 -1.81 22.96 0.20
CA PRO A 556 -2.65 23.01 -0.99
C PRO A 556 -2.13 23.99 -2.05
N LEU A 557 -2.34 23.65 -3.33
CA LEU A 557 -1.94 24.42 -4.51
C LEU A 557 -0.42 24.60 -4.73
N CYS A 558 0.44 24.07 -3.84
CA CYS A 558 1.84 23.83 -4.18
C CYS A 558 1.94 22.81 -5.32
N HIS A 559 2.94 22.98 -6.19
CA HIS A 559 3.20 22.02 -7.26
C HIS A 559 4.05 20.87 -6.71
N PRO A 560 3.85 19.61 -7.13
CA PRO A 560 4.77 18.53 -6.79
C PRO A 560 6.13 18.79 -7.46
N LEU A 561 7.20 18.80 -6.66
CA LEU A 561 8.57 19.09 -7.13
C LEU A 561 9.49 17.88 -7.00
N LEU A 562 10.15 17.52 -8.10
CA LEU A 562 11.18 16.47 -8.15
C LEU A 562 12.51 17.04 -7.66
N LEU A 563 12.69 17.13 -6.35
CA LEU A 563 13.83 17.79 -5.70
C LEU A 563 15.18 17.12 -6.06
N ASP A 564 16.13 17.91 -6.58
CA ASP A 564 17.48 17.46 -6.92
C ASP A 564 18.31 17.15 -5.66
N SER A 565 18.13 17.96 -4.60
CA SER A 565 18.81 17.76 -3.31
C SER A 565 18.03 18.41 -2.17
N VAL A 566 17.99 17.74 -1.03
CA VAL A 566 17.55 18.30 0.26
C VAL A 566 18.67 18.07 1.26
N ASN A 567 19.18 19.13 1.88
CA ASN A 567 20.09 19.06 3.02
C ASN A 567 19.44 19.80 4.20
N VAL A 568 19.32 19.14 5.34
CA VAL A 568 18.86 19.74 6.59
C VAL A 568 19.99 19.59 7.60
N VAL A 569 20.42 20.69 8.19
CA VAL A 569 21.42 20.71 9.26
C VAL A 569 20.75 21.27 10.52
N LEU A 570 20.97 20.65 11.67
CA LEU A 570 20.56 21.17 12.97
C LEU A 570 21.80 21.40 13.83
N GLU A 571 21.90 22.58 14.44
CA GLU A 571 23.05 23.04 15.21
C GLU A 571 22.58 23.52 16.59
N PRO A 572 23.01 22.89 17.70
CA PRO A 572 22.78 23.42 19.04
C PRO A 572 23.53 24.75 19.23
N GLU A 573 22.83 25.75 19.75
CA GLU A 573 23.37 27.09 20.02
C GLU A 573 23.11 27.51 21.49
N GLU A 574 24.17 27.89 22.19
CA GLU A 574 24.13 28.63 23.47
C GLU A 574 24.57 30.08 23.22
N ASN A 575 23.69 31.05 23.51
CA ASN A 575 23.98 32.48 23.37
C ASN A 575 23.50 33.24 24.60
N GLN A 576 24.41 33.85 25.36
CA GLN A 576 24.09 34.68 26.54
C GLN A 576 23.14 34.01 27.56
N GLY A 577 23.25 32.68 27.74
CA GLY A 577 22.39 31.90 28.63
C GLY A 577 21.05 31.45 28.03
N VAL A 578 20.75 31.81 26.77
CA VAL A 578 19.65 31.25 25.98
C VAL A 578 20.15 30.01 25.26
N TYR A 579 19.46 28.88 25.45
CA TYR A 579 19.77 27.59 24.83
C TYR A 579 18.78 27.27 23.72
N SER A 580 19.25 26.76 22.59
CA SER A 580 18.40 26.50 21.43
C SER A 580 19.01 25.48 20.47
N VAL A 581 18.20 25.03 19.52
CA VAL A 581 18.67 24.33 18.31
C VAL A 581 18.22 25.15 17.11
N SER A 582 19.16 25.59 16.27
CA SER A 582 18.83 26.17 14.97
C SER A 582 18.76 25.10 13.89
N VAL A 583 18.04 25.39 12.80
CA VAL A 583 17.95 24.55 11.61
C VAL A 583 18.28 25.36 10.37
N ARG A 584 18.98 24.73 9.42
CA ARG A 584 19.23 25.24 8.08
C ARG A 584 18.81 24.20 7.05
N ALA A 585 17.69 24.43 6.38
CA ALA A 585 17.16 23.59 5.32
C ALA A 585 17.49 24.18 3.94
N THR A 586 18.38 23.53 3.19
CA THR A 586 18.75 23.89 1.82
C THR A 586 18.15 22.90 0.82
N VAL A 587 17.33 23.41 -0.10
CA VAL A 587 16.63 22.60 -1.11
C VAL A 587 16.97 23.08 -2.52
N ARG A 588 17.12 22.15 -3.47
CA ARG A 588 17.38 22.45 -4.89
C ARG A 588 16.47 21.66 -5.82
N VAL A 589 16.13 22.26 -6.96
CA VAL A 589 15.31 21.66 -8.02
C VAL A 589 15.55 22.32 -9.38
N ARG A 590 15.44 21.58 -10.48
CA ARG A 590 15.25 22.13 -11.84
C ARG A 590 13.76 22.22 -12.17
N SER A 591 13.14 23.39 -11.96
CA SER A 591 11.69 23.56 -12.12
C SER A 591 11.29 24.89 -12.78
N ARG A 592 10.01 24.96 -13.19
CA ARG A 592 9.32 26.16 -13.68
C ARG A 592 8.85 27.08 -12.53
N THR A 593 8.71 26.55 -11.31
CA THR A 593 8.33 27.30 -10.11
C THR A 593 9.41 27.25 -9.03
N GLY A 594 9.28 28.10 -8.01
CA GLY A 594 10.18 28.20 -6.85
C GLY A 594 10.22 26.94 -5.99
N VAL A 595 11.08 26.94 -4.97
CA VAL A 595 11.31 25.83 -4.03
C VAL A 595 11.38 26.30 -2.56
N GLU A 596 10.88 27.51 -2.32
CA GLU A 596 10.80 28.16 -1.01
C GLU A 596 9.97 27.37 0.01
N MET A 597 8.87 26.75 -0.44
CA MET A 597 7.92 26.06 0.44
C MET A 597 8.51 24.76 0.99
N GLU A 598 9.29 24.05 0.17
CA GLU A 598 9.93 22.79 0.51
C GLU A 598 11.06 23.00 1.52
N ALA A 599 11.78 24.14 1.41
CA ALA A 599 12.75 24.55 2.42
C ALA A 599 12.05 24.95 3.74
N LEU A 600 10.98 25.75 3.69
CA LEU A 600 10.22 26.15 4.87
C LEU A 600 9.60 24.95 5.61
N THR A 601 9.03 24.01 4.87
CA THR A 601 8.39 22.80 5.40
C THR A 601 9.41 21.85 6.02
N ALA A 602 10.61 21.72 5.43
CA ALA A 602 11.72 21.01 6.03
C ALA A 602 12.17 21.63 7.36
N ALA A 603 12.36 22.96 7.40
CA ALA A 603 12.75 23.66 8.62
C ALA A 603 11.68 23.54 9.72
N GLY A 604 10.42 23.79 9.38
CA GLY A 604 9.29 23.71 10.32
C GLY A 604 9.12 22.32 10.93
N VAL A 605 9.11 21.26 10.10
CA VAL A 605 8.91 19.89 10.60
C VAL A 605 10.13 19.38 11.37
N ALA A 606 11.35 19.79 11.04
CA ALA A 606 12.53 19.49 11.85
C ALA A 606 12.38 20.06 13.28
N LEU A 607 12.01 21.34 13.41
CA LEU A 607 11.81 21.98 14.72
C LEU A 607 10.63 21.37 15.51
N LEU A 608 9.52 21.03 14.84
CA LEU A 608 8.40 20.29 15.44
C LEU A 608 8.80 18.87 15.90
N THR A 609 9.79 18.26 15.25
CA THR A 609 10.32 16.95 15.66
C THR A 609 11.19 17.07 16.90
N VAL A 610 12.06 18.10 16.98
CA VAL A 610 12.80 18.43 18.22
C VAL A 610 11.81 18.66 19.37
N TRP A 611 10.72 19.40 19.14
CA TRP A 611 9.64 19.57 20.12
C TRP A 611 9.02 18.25 20.58
N ASP A 612 8.57 17.39 19.67
CA ASP A 612 7.89 16.13 20.02
C ASP A 612 8.80 15.15 20.80
N MET A 613 10.10 15.20 20.55
CA MET A 613 11.09 14.40 21.26
C MET A 613 11.45 14.99 22.63
N LEU A 614 11.56 16.32 22.75
CA LEU A 614 11.98 16.97 24.00
C LEU A 614 10.86 17.34 24.97
N LYS A 615 9.59 17.45 24.54
CA LYS A 615 8.46 17.90 25.41
C LYS A 615 8.29 17.12 26.73
N ALA A 616 8.79 15.89 26.81
CA ALA A 616 8.76 15.07 28.03
C ALA A 616 9.82 15.47 29.08
N VAL A 617 10.86 16.22 28.69
CA VAL A 617 11.93 16.72 29.57
C VAL A 617 12.00 18.25 29.59
N ALA A 618 11.71 18.92 28.47
CA ALA A 618 11.73 20.38 28.31
C ALA A 618 10.43 21.08 28.77
N GLY A 619 9.37 20.32 29.08
CA GLY A 619 8.07 20.91 29.44
C GLY A 619 7.35 21.56 28.25
N GLN A 620 6.55 22.59 28.53
CA GLN A 620 5.70 23.28 27.55
C GLN A 620 6.26 24.65 27.12
N GLU A 621 7.35 25.13 27.73
CA GLU A 621 7.89 26.49 27.59
C GLU A 621 8.86 26.68 26.42
N MET A 622 9.06 25.65 25.59
CA MET A 622 9.83 25.79 24.35
C MET A 622 9.15 26.80 23.41
N THR A 623 9.91 27.47 22.54
CA THR A 623 9.36 28.35 21.49
C THR A 623 9.99 28.01 20.14
N ILE A 624 9.19 27.92 19.08
CA ILE A 624 9.67 27.79 17.69
C ILE A 624 9.63 29.19 17.05
N GLU A 625 10.79 29.67 16.61
CA GLU A 625 10.99 31.06 16.23
C GLU A 625 11.79 31.19 14.92
N GLY A 626 11.66 32.35 14.27
CA GLY A 626 12.52 32.71 13.15
C GLY A 626 12.43 31.80 11.92
N VAL A 627 11.34 31.07 11.72
CA VAL A 627 11.16 30.20 10.54
C VAL A 627 10.94 31.05 9.28
N TYR A 628 11.98 31.18 8.44
CA TYR A 628 11.90 32.00 7.22
C TYR A 628 12.86 31.58 6.10
N VAL A 629 12.55 31.99 4.86
CA VAL A 629 13.47 31.91 3.71
C VAL A 629 14.57 32.97 3.88
N ALA A 630 15.80 32.50 4.10
CA ALA A 630 17.00 33.31 4.23
C ALA A 630 17.62 33.66 2.86
N ARG A 631 17.62 32.71 1.92
CA ARG A 631 18.10 32.90 0.55
C ARG A 631 17.25 32.12 -0.44
N LYS A 632 17.06 32.64 -1.65
CA LYS A 632 16.62 31.86 -2.80
C LYS A 632 17.31 32.34 -4.08
N GLU A 633 17.41 31.47 -5.07
CA GLU A 633 18.20 31.72 -6.27
C GLU A 633 17.57 30.99 -7.46
N GLY A 634 17.49 31.68 -8.60
CA GLY A 634 17.04 31.11 -9.87
C GLY A 634 15.58 31.41 -10.25
N GLY A 635 15.28 31.26 -11.54
CA GLY A 635 14.01 31.69 -12.13
C GLY A 635 13.94 33.19 -12.37
N ALA A 636 12.74 33.70 -12.66
CA ALA A 636 12.53 35.08 -13.12
C ALA A 636 12.77 36.18 -12.04
N SER A 637 12.93 35.80 -10.77
CA SER A 637 13.16 36.73 -9.65
C SER A 637 14.63 36.91 -9.27
N GLY A 638 15.57 36.27 -9.98
CA GLY A 638 17.00 36.39 -9.73
C GLY A 638 17.48 35.70 -8.43
N LEU A 639 18.53 36.27 -7.84
CA LEU A 639 18.97 35.98 -6.47
C LEU A 639 18.17 36.85 -5.49
N PHE A 640 17.81 36.29 -4.35
CA PHE A 640 17.33 37.02 -3.18
C PHE A 640 18.06 36.48 -1.96
N GLU A 641 18.62 37.38 -1.15
CA GLU A 641 19.23 37.07 0.12
C GLU A 641 18.67 38.06 1.14
N ARG A 642 18.16 37.55 2.27
CA ARG A 642 17.53 38.35 3.30
C ARG A 642 18.61 39.14 4.03
N SER A 643 18.56 40.46 3.94
CA SER A 643 19.39 41.36 4.73
C SER A 643 19.28 41.00 6.22
N SER A 644 20.41 40.94 6.90
CA SER A 644 20.48 40.44 8.27
C SER A 644 19.59 41.27 9.20
N VAL A 645 18.66 40.59 9.87
CA VAL A 645 17.87 41.20 10.93
C VAL A 645 18.82 41.52 12.07
N ARG A 646 19.16 42.81 12.25
CA ARG A 646 19.78 43.27 13.48
C ARG A 646 18.79 42.99 14.60
N VAL A 647 19.10 42.03 15.47
CA VAL A 647 18.43 41.89 16.76
C VAL A 647 18.83 43.13 17.56
N GLY A 648 17.94 44.12 17.61
CA GLY A 648 18.20 45.36 18.33
C GLY A 648 18.07 45.12 19.82
N ASN A 649 19.16 45.34 20.57
CA ASN A 649 19.08 45.53 22.02
C ASN A 649 18.00 46.59 22.31
N LYS A 650 17.02 46.23 23.13
CA LYS A 650 16.11 47.18 23.77
C LYS A 650 16.55 47.44 25.20
N ASP A 651 17.75 48.00 25.33
CA ASP A 651 18.08 48.83 26.48
C ASP A 651 17.27 50.14 26.37
N GLY A 652 16.81 50.67 27.50
CA GLY A 652 15.63 51.53 27.54
C GLY A 652 15.80 52.97 27.04
N SER A 653 14.77 53.49 26.37
CA SER A 653 14.45 54.92 26.29
C SER A 653 12.98 55.13 25.85
N GLU A 654 12.44 56.33 26.11
CA GLU A 654 11.01 56.63 25.97
C GLU A 654 10.51 56.66 24.52
N ALA A 655 9.28 56.17 24.28
CA ALA A 655 8.55 56.34 23.03
C ALA A 655 7.33 57.26 23.21
N LYS A 656 7.57 58.57 23.38
CA LYS A 656 6.52 59.59 23.36
C LYS A 656 6.10 59.93 21.92
N GLY A 657 4.82 59.76 21.60
CA GLY A 657 4.10 60.64 20.66
C GLY A 657 3.93 60.21 19.19
N SER A 658 3.17 61.04 18.47
CA SER A 658 2.92 61.03 17.02
C SER A 658 2.07 59.89 16.43
N LEU A 659 0.86 59.71 16.95
CA LEU A 659 -0.29 59.34 16.12
C LEU A 659 -0.64 60.51 15.18
N ARG A 660 -0.54 60.33 13.85
CA ARG A 660 -1.28 61.12 12.85
C ARG A 660 -1.22 60.51 11.45
N GLN A 661 -2.31 60.68 10.70
CA GLN A 661 -2.54 60.23 9.31
C GLN A 661 -2.55 58.70 9.11
N LEU A 662 -3.49 58.10 8.36
CA LEU A 662 -4.58 58.66 7.55
C LEU A 662 -5.97 58.38 8.13
N SER A 663 -6.91 59.29 7.85
CA SER A 663 -8.34 59.09 8.05
C SER A 663 -9.02 58.81 6.71
N SER A 664 -9.78 57.71 6.62
CA SER A 664 -10.99 57.60 5.79
C SER A 664 -11.62 56.21 5.91
N TYR A 665 -12.65 56.09 6.75
CA TYR A 665 -13.87 55.27 6.55
C TYR A 665 -14.66 55.28 7.88
N VAL A 666 -15.53 56.28 8.05
CA VAL A 666 -16.48 56.36 9.16
C VAL A 666 -17.88 56.28 8.57
N GLY A 667 -18.63 55.25 8.96
CA GLY A 667 -20.06 55.14 8.71
C GLY A 667 -20.78 54.75 10.00
N THR A 668 -21.60 55.66 10.52
CA THR A 668 -22.77 55.43 11.40
C THR A 668 -22.68 54.32 12.48
N GLY A 669 -22.66 54.59 13.80
CA GLY A 669 -22.70 55.87 14.51
C GLY A 669 -23.89 56.06 15.47
N VAL A 670 -24.13 55.09 16.37
CA VAL A 670 -24.95 55.20 17.60
C VAL A 670 -24.31 54.24 18.64
N GLY A 671 -24.20 54.51 19.94
CA GLY A 671 -24.45 55.73 20.72
C GLY A 671 -24.83 55.40 22.18
N ILE A 672 -24.20 56.07 23.17
CA ILE A 672 -24.39 55.91 24.63
C ILE A 672 -23.83 54.57 25.20
N GLY A 673 -23.13 54.50 26.35
CA GLY A 673 -22.55 55.56 27.19
C GLY A 673 -22.26 55.12 28.64
N VAL A 674 -21.17 55.63 29.24
CA VAL A 674 -20.76 55.49 30.67
C VAL A 674 -20.35 54.07 31.12
N GLY A 675 -19.36 53.81 31.99
CA GLY A 675 -18.32 54.68 32.58
C GLY A 675 -18.06 54.39 34.08
N ILE A 676 -16.78 54.19 34.48
CA ILE A 676 -16.30 53.94 35.86
C ILE A 676 -16.68 52.54 36.41
N GLY A 677 -15.86 51.76 37.14
CA GLY A 677 -14.40 51.83 37.37
C GLY A 677 -13.96 51.37 38.78
N VAL A 678 -12.89 50.54 38.87
CA VAL A 678 -11.99 50.33 40.07
C VAL A 678 -12.64 49.60 41.29
N VAL A 679 -12.06 48.63 42.02
CA VAL A 679 -10.96 47.62 41.88
C VAL A 679 -11.07 46.63 43.07
N ALA A 680 -10.40 45.45 43.03
CA ALA A 680 -10.12 44.55 44.19
C ALA A 680 -11.33 43.75 44.79
N ILE A 681 -11.20 42.62 45.52
CA ILE A 681 -10.06 41.70 45.80
C ILE A 681 -10.55 40.27 46.18
N LEU A 682 -9.68 39.26 45.99
CA LEU A 682 -9.66 37.87 46.56
C LEU A 682 -10.95 37.01 46.74
N SER A 683 -10.91 35.83 46.10
CA SER A 683 -11.11 34.48 46.66
C SER A 683 -12.26 34.14 47.63
N VAL A 684 -13.08 33.12 47.29
CA VAL A 684 -13.20 31.81 47.99
C VAL A 684 -14.32 30.93 47.36
N LEU A 685 -14.12 29.60 47.47
CA LEU A 685 -14.98 28.41 47.27
C LEU A 685 -16.43 28.49 46.70
N SER A 686 -16.71 27.43 45.95
CA SER A 686 -18.00 26.90 45.43
C SER A 686 -19.22 26.91 46.37
N VAL A 687 -20.43 26.99 45.78
CA VAL A 687 -21.56 26.07 46.03
C VAL A 687 -22.62 26.16 44.90
N VAL A 688 -23.58 25.24 44.87
CA VAL A 688 -24.58 24.97 43.81
C VAL A 688 -25.97 25.55 44.17
N TYR A 689 -26.96 25.43 43.26
CA TYR A 689 -28.43 25.56 43.48
C TYR A 689 -28.98 27.00 43.61
N ILE A 690 -30.26 27.33 43.31
CA ILE A 690 -31.45 26.64 42.71
C ILE A 690 -32.00 27.61 41.60
N THR A 691 -32.87 27.30 40.61
CA THR A 691 -34.26 26.80 40.63
C THR A 691 -34.70 26.23 39.26
N ALA A 692 -35.80 25.46 39.24
CA ALA A 692 -36.55 25.13 38.03
C ALA A 692 -38.03 24.86 38.39
N GLU A 693 -38.98 25.34 37.59
CA GLU A 693 -40.39 24.95 37.68
C GLU A 693 -41.08 24.98 36.30
N ARG A 694 -41.70 23.84 35.95
CA ARG A 694 -42.93 23.65 35.15
C ARG A 694 -42.94 24.17 33.68
N ASP A 695 -43.72 23.59 32.77
CA ASP A 695 -44.83 22.64 32.94
C ASP A 695 -44.98 21.61 31.80
N GLN A 696 -45.78 20.54 32.03
CA GLN A 696 -46.58 19.67 31.11
C GLN A 696 -46.07 19.32 29.67
N THR A 697 -46.27 18.13 29.05
CA THR A 697 -46.85 16.77 29.27
C THR A 697 -46.43 15.93 28.01
N CYS A 698 -46.63 14.63 27.77
CA CYS A 698 -46.79 13.33 28.48
C CYS A 698 -46.56 12.22 27.41
N GLY A 699 -46.46 10.90 27.67
CA GLY A 699 -46.52 10.10 28.90
C GLY A 699 -46.44 8.58 28.61
N ASN A 700 -46.61 7.75 29.65
CA ASN A 700 -46.87 6.27 29.69
C ASN A 700 -45.94 5.32 28.88
N ASN A 701 -45.13 4.41 29.45
CA ASN A 701 -44.90 3.91 30.82
C ASN A 701 -45.97 2.97 31.44
N MET A 702 -45.54 1.76 31.89
CA MET A 702 -46.11 0.97 33.00
C MET A 702 -45.04 -0.05 33.52
N LEU A 703 -44.57 0.08 34.78
CA LEU A 703 -44.88 -0.75 35.99
C LEU A 703 -44.15 -2.12 36.08
N THR A 704 -43.73 -2.67 37.24
CA THR A 704 -43.97 -2.32 38.67
C THR A 704 -42.80 -2.76 39.60
N SER A 705 -42.64 -2.10 40.76
CA SER A 705 -42.12 -2.56 42.11
C SER A 705 -41.15 -3.75 42.27
N GLY A 706 -40.17 -3.75 43.21
CA GLY A 706 -39.83 -2.76 44.25
C GLY A 706 -38.83 -3.29 45.31
N ILE A 707 -38.61 -2.49 46.38
CA ILE A 707 -38.01 -2.73 47.73
C ILE A 707 -37.50 -4.16 48.04
N GLY A 708 -36.30 -4.42 48.59
CA GLY A 708 -35.22 -3.54 49.10
C GLY A 708 -34.27 -4.29 50.09
N VAL A 709 -33.52 -3.53 50.91
CA VAL A 709 -32.62 -3.97 52.02
C VAL A 709 -31.19 -4.42 51.63
N ILE A 710 -30.23 -4.07 52.50
CA ILE A 710 -28.77 -4.24 52.38
C ILE A 710 -28.27 -5.18 53.50
N MET A 711 -27.26 -6.02 53.21
CA MET A 711 -26.27 -6.43 54.22
C MET A 711 -24.98 -6.96 53.56
N LEU A 712 -23.82 -6.45 53.99
CA LEU A 712 -22.52 -7.10 53.73
C LEU A 712 -22.24 -8.13 54.83
N ARG A 713 -21.50 -9.19 54.50
CA ARG A 713 -20.58 -9.79 55.47
C ARG A 713 -19.33 -10.37 54.81
N LEU A 714 -18.18 -10.01 55.36
CA LEU A 714 -16.87 -10.60 55.09
C LEU A 714 -16.62 -11.78 56.03
N SER A 715 -15.83 -12.76 55.57
CA SER A 715 -14.60 -13.26 56.24
C SER A 715 -14.37 -14.78 56.26
N CYS A 716 -13.09 -15.13 56.04
CA CYS A 716 -12.35 -16.25 56.62
C CYS A 716 -12.75 -17.72 56.37
N SER A 717 -12.07 -18.32 55.38
CA SER A 717 -11.12 -19.44 55.54
C SER A 717 -11.33 -20.53 56.63
N GLY A 718 -11.31 -21.81 56.22
CA GLY A 718 -11.16 -22.95 57.16
C GLY A 718 -11.03 -24.34 56.51
N LEU A 719 -9.79 -24.84 56.37
CA LEU A 719 -9.44 -26.17 55.85
C LEU A 719 -10.07 -27.36 56.62
N ARG A 720 -10.36 -28.46 55.90
CA ARG A 720 -10.01 -29.85 56.31
C ARG A 720 -10.09 -30.87 55.14
N LYS A 721 -9.15 -31.82 55.11
CA LYS A 721 -9.23 -33.12 54.37
C LYS A 721 -9.73 -34.22 55.36
N PRO A 722 -10.15 -35.41 54.87
CA PRO A 722 -9.24 -36.52 54.54
C PRO A 722 -9.40 -37.00 53.08
N ALA A 723 -8.68 -37.96 52.47
CA ALA A 723 -7.35 -38.59 52.65
C ALA A 723 -7.41 -40.12 52.47
N SER A 724 -6.93 -40.62 51.31
CA SER A 724 -6.34 -41.96 51.12
C SER A 724 -5.80 -42.09 49.68
N GLY A 725 -4.84 -42.99 49.46
CA GLY A 725 -4.05 -43.11 48.23
C GLY A 725 -2.55 -43.11 48.58
N ILE A 726 -1.87 -44.21 48.29
CA ILE A 726 -0.46 -44.49 48.64
C ILE A 726 0.43 -44.13 47.46
#